data_AF-A0A2V7XYY8-F1
#
_entry.id   AF-A0A2V7XYY8-F1
#
_cell.length_a   1.000
_cell.length_b   1.000
_cell.length_c   1.000
_cell.angle_alpha   90.00
_cell.angle_beta   90.00
_cell.angle_gamma   90.00
#
_symmetry.space_group_name_H-M   'P 1'
#
loop_
_entity.id
_entity.type
_entity.pdbx_description
1 polymer ?
#
loop_
_entity_poly.entity_id
_entity_poly.type
_entity_poly.pdbx_seq_one_letter_code
_entity_poly.pdbx_strand_id
1 'polypeptide(L)'
;MSNGAEMREAVQELHLYLSDRIAPLMFAYSMELLLEQPTALIAAEIKSWAGQQGAAMPDVTLADLLFHAVKKVAGMGEFELVSADNLGARVKELGPAVLAFCPPEDREVLRQNLDKLAMAPPTAASLGTLQTLQRPSSPRPPAPAGDAKGLSGKVASGLRKLGLFLDRLQLKGPSAAPPEQRTEVASQFMTTAAMQSKNQQELEEQLAPLQQLGIDTSIDKVVGALAHSLPGWGALPVQPGIAPPPVGLELKAMRQIVALAEEPAEAGKRFRELVHVAVEQFNAGHLGRAVPMFELAEQLAGEQKVQSAFVNILRETGHEYLDPERLRKYCERSDLRPSLRVVMNFFLALRPEGLLGALDGEPRRERRHELLALLEAHGESARAQARDRLVASLEPGANVDPFFQMNLVYLLRVIPRPADVSIEDEVGLVMRTPGKDSPPPLVKQVVAYLAATRHEKCERALITYLRVFENMLLQPETAVYSREEVEMLLDRTSVALARYATPRAWRALVDHGLKTEARLGTPMVRLAEAGHQDLSASKDLVGRLIAALKAELPRGVLGFVKKNDERLGWLIQALSGTPLPEVRAALQEVVDKYPGQKFAEAAGAALASLGNSSKTQDAPGLGLAGDLELFGLPSLLQTLAQTQVTGVLTLMNTDRRAEATVILHNGKFRGARCGNLRGTEAVYQLFERPFPGTFAFVSRPDVEELSGGAAAEDVINLLFEGVRRHDEYKRAATLVPDDVTLQATGTASTPLPDEDADFAHLVWTEVLKRATARGCESSIATDGYRVRRLLAHWMEEGALAPA
;
A
#
# COMPACT_ATOMS: atom_id res chain seq x y z
N MET A 1 50.51 -27.67 -2.92
CA MET A 1 50.04 -26.99 -4.14
C MET A 1 48.71 -26.24 -3.95
N SER A 2 48.06 -26.28 -2.78
CA SER A 2 46.78 -25.59 -2.49
C SER A 2 46.90 -24.05 -2.37
N ASN A 3 47.88 -23.55 -1.59
CA ASN A 3 47.97 -22.11 -1.28
C ASN A 3 48.16 -21.18 -2.49
N GLY A 4 48.70 -21.65 -3.62
CA GLY A 4 48.92 -20.81 -4.80
C GLY A 4 47.67 -20.56 -5.65
N ALA A 5 46.64 -21.40 -5.53
CA ALA A 5 45.34 -21.16 -6.17
C ALA A 5 44.52 -20.19 -5.32
N GLU A 6 44.42 -20.46 -4.02
CA GLU A 6 43.73 -19.63 -3.03
C GLU A 6 44.30 -18.20 -2.97
N MET A 7 45.63 -18.03 -3.04
CA MET A 7 46.25 -16.69 -3.09
C MET A 7 45.90 -15.91 -4.36
N ARG A 8 45.79 -16.58 -5.52
CA ARG A 8 45.41 -15.91 -6.78
C ARG A 8 43.95 -15.49 -6.77
N GLU A 9 43.09 -16.31 -6.17
CA GLU A 9 41.68 -15.99 -5.96
C GLU A 9 41.54 -14.80 -5.02
N ALA A 10 42.24 -14.79 -3.89
CA ALA A 10 42.20 -13.67 -2.94
C ALA A 10 42.67 -12.33 -3.55
N VAL A 11 43.70 -12.35 -4.41
CA VAL A 11 44.13 -11.15 -5.15
C VAL A 11 43.08 -10.69 -6.18
N GLN A 12 42.42 -11.63 -6.87
CA GLN A 12 41.32 -11.28 -7.78
C GLN A 12 40.15 -10.66 -7.03
N GLU A 13 39.78 -11.23 -5.89
CA GLU A 13 38.71 -10.70 -5.04
C GLU A 13 39.08 -9.33 -4.46
N LEU A 14 40.36 -9.09 -4.11
CA LEU A 14 40.83 -7.75 -3.72
C LEU A 14 40.53 -6.74 -4.83
N HIS A 15 40.84 -7.04 -6.09
CA HIS A 15 40.56 -6.13 -7.21
C HIS A 15 39.05 -5.91 -7.43
N LEU A 16 38.24 -6.98 -7.30
CA LEU A 16 36.78 -6.87 -7.41
C LEU A 16 36.19 -6.05 -6.28
N TYR A 17 36.69 -6.23 -5.06
CA TYR A 17 36.28 -5.48 -3.88
C TYR A 17 36.66 -4.01 -4.00
N LEU A 18 37.91 -3.69 -4.38
CA LEU A 18 38.35 -2.31 -4.60
C LEU A 18 37.56 -1.60 -5.72
N SER A 19 36.99 -2.38 -6.65
CA SER A 19 36.14 -1.89 -7.76
C SER A 19 34.63 -1.94 -7.48
N ASP A 20 34.21 -2.20 -6.23
CA ASP A 20 32.80 -2.24 -5.79
C ASP A 20 31.93 -3.30 -6.51
N ARG A 21 32.56 -4.38 -7.02
CA ARG A 21 31.85 -5.48 -7.70
C ARG A 21 31.41 -6.60 -6.76
N ILE A 22 32.01 -6.68 -5.57
CA ILE A 22 31.64 -7.63 -4.52
C ILE A 22 31.53 -6.91 -3.18
N ALA A 23 30.59 -7.36 -2.34
CA ALA A 23 30.37 -6.79 -1.02
C ALA A 23 31.49 -7.17 -0.02
N PRO A 24 31.74 -6.37 1.04
CA PRO A 24 32.76 -6.67 2.06
C PRO A 24 32.66 -8.08 2.65
N LEU A 25 31.44 -8.58 2.88
CA LEU A 25 31.19 -9.92 3.41
C LEU A 25 31.74 -11.03 2.50
N MET A 26 31.67 -10.83 1.18
CA MET A 26 32.17 -11.80 0.21
C MET A 26 33.70 -11.83 0.12
N PHE A 27 34.37 -10.75 0.56
CA PHE A 27 35.83 -10.62 0.53
C PHE A 27 36.50 -10.91 1.88
N ALA A 28 35.73 -11.01 2.98
CA ALA A 28 36.27 -11.10 4.34
C ALA A 28 37.29 -12.25 4.53
N TYR A 29 37.00 -13.43 3.99
CA TYR A 29 37.89 -14.60 4.09
C TYR A 29 39.19 -14.41 3.29
N SER A 30 39.10 -13.89 2.07
CA SER A 30 40.27 -13.55 1.25
C SER A 30 41.12 -12.43 1.86
N MET A 31 40.49 -11.49 2.57
CA MET A 31 41.20 -10.46 3.31
C MET A 31 42.04 -11.03 4.44
N GLU A 32 41.52 -11.98 5.23
CA GLU A 32 42.29 -12.65 6.30
C GLU A 32 43.52 -13.36 5.73
N LEU A 33 43.36 -14.07 4.60
CA LEU A 33 44.47 -14.73 3.91
C LEU A 33 45.52 -13.73 3.40
N LEU A 34 45.10 -12.58 2.88
CA LEU A 34 45.99 -11.50 2.43
C LEU A 34 46.73 -10.85 3.61
N LEU A 35 46.09 -10.72 4.78
CA LEU A 35 46.70 -10.17 5.99
C LEU A 35 47.85 -11.03 6.54
N GLU A 36 47.91 -12.31 6.18
CA GLU A 36 49.04 -13.20 6.51
C GLU A 36 50.27 -12.98 5.60
N GLN A 37 50.11 -12.25 4.49
CA GLN A 37 51.18 -11.98 3.53
C GLN A 37 51.99 -10.71 3.86
N PRO A 38 53.20 -10.55 3.30
CA PRO A 38 53.96 -9.32 3.44
C PRO A 38 53.20 -8.11 2.88
N THR A 39 53.19 -6.98 3.61
CA THR A 39 52.51 -5.73 3.21
C THR A 39 52.90 -5.25 1.80
N ALA A 40 54.13 -5.54 1.37
CA ALA A 40 54.61 -5.21 0.02
C ALA A 40 53.79 -5.88 -1.10
N LEU A 41 53.24 -7.08 -0.86
CA LEU A 41 52.39 -7.78 -1.82
C LEU A 41 51.06 -7.04 -2.00
N ILE A 42 50.37 -6.72 -0.91
CA ILE A 42 49.09 -5.98 -0.96
C ILE A 42 49.31 -4.60 -1.60
N ALA A 43 50.39 -3.90 -1.25
CA ALA A 43 50.71 -2.60 -1.83
C ALA A 43 50.98 -2.68 -3.35
N ALA A 44 51.64 -3.76 -3.81
CA ALA A 44 51.89 -3.99 -5.23
C ALA A 44 50.59 -4.28 -6.01
N GLU A 45 49.66 -5.06 -5.44
CA GLU A 45 48.36 -5.33 -6.05
C GLU A 45 47.46 -4.08 -6.06
N ILE A 46 47.46 -3.28 -4.98
CA ILE A 46 46.79 -1.97 -4.97
C ILE A 46 47.31 -1.07 -6.09
N LYS A 47 48.63 -1.04 -6.31
CA LYS A 47 49.24 -0.28 -7.42
C LYS A 47 48.80 -0.83 -8.78
N SER A 48 48.78 -2.16 -8.94
CA SER A 48 48.34 -2.84 -10.15
C SER A 48 46.89 -2.49 -10.49
N TRP A 49 46.00 -2.59 -9.51
CA TRP A 49 44.60 -2.18 -9.60
C TRP A 49 44.47 -0.69 -9.93
N ALA A 50 45.16 0.20 -9.21
CA ALA A 50 45.09 1.65 -9.44
C ALA A 50 45.58 2.04 -10.84
N GLY A 51 46.60 1.36 -11.38
CA GLY A 51 47.05 1.53 -12.75
C GLY A 51 46.00 1.11 -13.79
N GLN A 52 45.27 0.01 -13.54
CA GLN A 52 44.18 -0.45 -14.41
C GLN A 52 42.98 0.52 -14.37
N GLN A 53 42.65 1.05 -13.19
CA GLN A 53 41.54 1.98 -13.02
C GLN A 53 41.84 3.37 -13.59
N GLY A 54 43.08 3.87 -13.42
CA GLY A 54 43.49 5.16 -13.97
C GLY A 54 43.45 5.21 -15.51
N ALA A 55 43.62 4.07 -16.18
CA ALA A 55 43.45 3.98 -17.63
C ALA A 55 41.98 4.12 -18.08
N ALA A 56 41.01 3.77 -17.21
CA ALA A 56 39.57 3.87 -17.47
C ALA A 56 38.96 5.19 -16.96
N MET A 57 39.66 5.93 -16.08
CA MET A 57 39.20 7.16 -15.44
C MET A 57 40.27 8.26 -15.52
N PRO A 58 40.36 8.99 -16.65
CA PRO A 58 41.43 9.97 -16.89
C PRO A 58 41.40 11.20 -15.95
N ASP A 59 40.26 11.48 -15.31
CA ASP A 59 40.07 12.64 -14.42
C ASP A 59 40.40 12.34 -12.94
N VAL A 60 40.77 11.10 -12.59
CA VAL A 60 41.10 10.69 -11.22
C VAL A 60 42.60 10.50 -11.07
N THR A 61 43.22 11.12 -10.06
CA THR A 61 44.67 11.01 -9.87
C THR A 61 45.05 9.64 -9.32
N LEU A 62 46.28 9.19 -9.57
CA LEU A 62 46.81 7.98 -8.96
C LEU A 62 46.76 8.07 -7.43
N ALA A 63 46.98 9.25 -6.85
CA ALA A 63 46.92 9.46 -5.41
C ALA A 63 45.51 9.23 -4.84
N ASP A 64 44.45 9.63 -5.55
CA ASP A 64 43.05 9.40 -5.15
C ASP A 64 42.72 7.89 -5.15
N LEU A 65 43.16 7.16 -6.18
CA LEU A 65 42.96 5.71 -6.28
C LEU A 65 43.72 4.96 -5.18
N LEU A 66 44.97 5.34 -4.92
CA LEU A 66 45.77 4.76 -3.85
C LEU A 66 45.16 5.02 -2.47
N PHE A 67 44.64 6.23 -2.23
CA PHE A 67 43.93 6.56 -0.98
C PHE A 67 42.65 5.74 -0.81
N HIS A 68 41.83 5.66 -1.86
CA HIS A 68 40.60 4.86 -1.88
C HIS A 68 40.86 3.40 -1.53
N ALA A 69 41.89 2.80 -2.13
CA ALA A 69 42.22 1.41 -1.87
C ALA A 69 42.60 1.16 -0.41
N VAL A 70 43.46 2.01 0.17
CA VAL A 70 43.85 1.88 1.59
C VAL A 70 42.66 2.16 2.53
N LYS A 71 41.77 3.08 2.17
CA LYS A 71 40.53 3.35 2.90
C LYS A 71 39.58 2.14 2.91
N LYS A 72 39.40 1.46 1.78
CA LYS A 72 38.54 0.26 1.70
C LYS A 72 39.10 -0.93 2.47
N VAL A 73 40.43 -1.07 2.49
CA VAL A 73 41.13 -2.03 3.34
C VAL A 73 40.90 -1.69 4.82
N ALA A 74 41.02 -0.42 5.22
CA ALA A 74 40.79 0.01 6.59
C ALA A 74 39.33 -0.16 7.06
N GLY A 75 38.36 0.03 6.16
CA GLY A 75 36.92 -0.10 6.45
C GLY A 75 36.43 -1.53 6.72
N MET A 76 37.23 -2.55 6.40
CA MET A 76 36.88 -3.95 6.72
C MET A 76 36.70 -4.19 8.23
N GLY A 77 37.32 -3.36 9.08
CA GLY A 77 37.26 -3.50 10.54
C GLY A 77 35.95 -3.00 11.16
N GLU A 78 35.16 -2.19 10.44
CA GLU A 78 33.90 -1.63 10.95
C GLU A 78 32.76 -2.66 10.97
N PHE A 79 32.79 -3.62 10.05
CA PHE A 79 31.79 -4.68 9.99
C PHE A 79 32.10 -5.86 10.94
N GLU A 80 33.13 -5.75 11.78
CA GLU A 80 33.67 -6.82 12.63
C GLU A 80 34.04 -8.11 11.86
N LEU A 81 34.18 -8.01 10.52
CA LEU A 81 34.44 -9.15 9.64
C LEU A 81 35.89 -9.63 9.70
N VAL A 82 36.80 -8.78 10.18
CA VAL A 82 38.22 -9.05 10.38
C VAL A 82 38.67 -8.27 11.62
N SER A 83 39.55 -8.83 12.44
CA SER A 83 40.04 -8.19 13.67
C SER A 83 40.54 -6.75 13.43
N ALA A 84 39.90 -5.79 14.11
CA ALA A 84 40.24 -4.37 14.00
C ALA A 84 41.69 -4.06 14.43
N ASP A 85 42.25 -4.85 15.36
CA ASP A 85 43.64 -4.73 15.80
C ASP A 85 44.62 -5.15 14.70
N ASN A 86 44.33 -6.26 14.02
CA ASN A 86 45.16 -6.76 12.91
C ASN A 86 45.09 -5.83 11.69
N LEU A 87 43.90 -5.30 11.39
CA LEU A 87 43.69 -4.32 10.31
C LEU A 87 44.34 -2.97 10.63
N GLY A 88 44.20 -2.46 11.85
CA GLY A 88 44.80 -1.20 12.26
C GLY A 88 46.33 -1.22 12.21
N ALA A 89 46.96 -2.32 12.65
CA ALA A 89 48.39 -2.54 12.50
C ALA A 89 48.80 -2.62 11.02
N ARG A 90 48.04 -3.34 10.19
CA ARG A 90 48.34 -3.48 8.76
C ARG A 90 48.18 -2.17 7.98
N VAL A 91 47.15 -1.37 8.25
CA VAL A 91 46.92 -0.07 7.59
C VAL A 91 48.06 0.91 7.89
N LYS A 92 48.62 0.88 9.11
CA LYS A 92 49.80 1.68 9.48
C LYS A 92 51.06 1.31 8.69
N GLU A 93 51.24 0.04 8.33
CA GLU A 93 52.33 -0.41 7.46
C GLU A 93 52.04 -0.18 5.97
N LEU A 94 50.78 -0.32 5.57
CA LEU A 94 50.34 -0.22 4.17
C LEU A 94 50.42 1.22 3.65
N GLY A 95 50.14 2.21 4.50
CA GLY A 95 50.22 3.63 4.15
C GLY A 95 51.59 4.02 3.57
N PRO A 96 52.71 3.85 4.30
CA PRO A 96 54.05 4.10 3.80
C PRO A 96 54.42 3.27 2.55
N ALA A 97 53.97 2.01 2.48
CA ALA A 97 54.26 1.12 1.34
C ALA A 97 53.59 1.60 0.04
N VAL A 98 52.34 2.08 0.13
CA VAL A 98 51.59 2.63 -1.00
C VAL A 98 52.07 4.04 -1.38
N LEU A 99 52.50 4.84 -0.40
CA LEU A 99 53.04 6.18 -0.60
C LEU A 99 54.28 6.20 -1.51
N ALA A 100 55.06 5.11 -1.53
CA ALA A 100 56.21 4.92 -2.41
C ALA A 100 55.82 4.89 -3.90
N PHE A 101 54.57 4.56 -4.23
CA PHE A 101 54.05 4.52 -5.60
C PHE A 101 53.38 5.84 -6.03
N CYS A 102 53.16 6.76 -5.11
CA CYS A 102 52.58 8.07 -5.39
C CYS A 102 53.62 9.00 -6.06
N PRO A 103 53.23 9.77 -7.10
CA PRO A 103 54.05 10.83 -7.69
C PRO A 103 54.47 11.86 -6.63
N PRO A 104 55.64 12.53 -6.82
CA PRO A 104 56.18 13.45 -5.83
C PRO A 104 55.27 14.66 -5.56
N GLU A 105 54.53 15.14 -6.56
CA GLU A 105 53.60 16.26 -6.45
C GLU A 105 52.43 16.03 -5.47
N ASP A 106 51.90 14.81 -5.41
CA ASP A 106 50.73 14.47 -4.58
C ASP A 106 51.11 13.73 -3.28
N ARG A 107 52.39 13.39 -3.09
CA ARG A 107 52.87 12.56 -1.99
C ARG A 107 52.57 13.15 -0.62
N GLU A 108 52.73 14.46 -0.46
CA GLU A 108 52.46 15.12 0.83
C GLU A 108 50.96 15.16 1.16
N VAL A 109 50.10 15.36 0.16
CA VAL A 109 48.64 15.35 0.31
C VAL A 109 48.15 13.95 0.64
N LEU A 110 48.64 12.91 -0.05
CA LEU A 110 48.31 11.51 0.24
C LEU A 110 48.76 11.12 1.66
N ARG A 111 49.99 11.50 2.05
CA ARG A 111 50.53 11.22 3.40
C ARG A 111 49.61 11.78 4.50
N GLN A 112 49.19 13.03 4.38
CA GLN A 112 48.31 13.67 5.36
C GLN A 112 46.95 12.97 5.49
N ASN A 113 46.40 12.46 4.39
CA ASN A 113 45.12 11.75 4.41
C ASN A 113 45.25 10.32 4.95
N LEU A 114 46.35 9.63 4.64
CA LEU A 114 46.67 8.31 5.22
C LEU A 114 46.93 8.40 6.74
N ASP A 115 47.61 9.46 7.20
CA ASP A 115 47.83 9.70 8.63
C ASP A 115 46.50 9.93 9.37
N LYS A 116 45.56 10.67 8.78
CA LYS A 116 44.19 10.84 9.33
C LYS A 116 43.44 9.51 9.39
N LEU A 117 43.52 8.71 8.34
CA LEU A 117 42.88 7.39 8.27
C LEU A 117 43.43 6.42 9.33
N ALA A 118 44.73 6.49 9.64
CA ALA A 118 45.35 5.69 10.69
C ALA A 118 44.96 6.12 12.12
N MET A 119 44.49 7.36 12.29
CA MET A 119 44.00 7.90 13.58
C MET A 119 42.50 7.68 13.77
N ALA A 120 41.72 7.65 12.69
CA ALA A 120 40.28 7.41 12.70
C ALA A 120 39.88 6.52 11.51
N PRO A 121 39.45 5.27 11.73
CA PRO A 121 39.01 4.40 10.65
C PRO A 121 37.75 4.97 9.96
N PRO A 122 37.56 4.65 8.67
CA PRO A 122 36.44 5.14 7.89
C PRO A 122 35.13 4.47 8.31
N THR A 123 34.00 5.18 8.14
CA THR A 123 32.64 4.64 8.38
C THR A 123 32.03 4.03 7.12
N ALA A 124 30.99 3.20 7.26
CA ALA A 124 30.48 2.33 6.19
C ALA A 124 29.89 3.15 5.05
N ALA A 125 29.26 4.26 5.40
CA ALA A 125 28.74 5.27 4.48
C ALA A 125 29.83 5.94 3.61
N SER A 126 31.11 5.82 3.97
CA SER A 126 32.22 6.47 3.28
C SER A 126 33.04 5.54 2.38
N LEU A 127 32.76 4.23 2.38
CA LEU A 127 33.58 3.20 1.71
C LEU A 127 33.25 3.00 0.22
N GLY A 128 32.11 3.48 -0.25
CA GLY A 128 31.64 3.32 -1.64
C GLY A 128 31.97 4.48 -2.59
N THR A 129 32.57 5.56 -2.10
CA THR A 129 32.83 6.77 -2.92
C THR A 129 34.33 6.97 -3.09
N LEU A 130 34.79 7.00 -4.35
CA LEU A 130 36.12 7.49 -4.71
C LEU A 130 36.24 8.95 -4.25
N GLN A 131 36.98 9.19 -3.17
CA GLN A 131 37.24 10.53 -2.65
C GLN A 131 38.41 11.17 -3.39
N THR A 132 38.17 12.29 -4.07
CA THR A 132 39.24 13.17 -4.54
C THR A 132 39.88 13.89 -3.36
N LEU A 133 41.21 13.83 -3.27
CA LEU A 133 41.98 14.42 -2.19
C LEU A 133 41.76 15.94 -2.15
N GLN A 134 41.32 16.45 -0.99
CA GLN A 134 41.07 17.89 -0.78
C GLN A 134 42.37 18.69 -0.99
N ARG A 135 42.46 19.42 -2.09
CA ARG A 135 43.51 20.43 -2.31
C ARG A 135 43.09 21.75 -1.64
N PRO A 136 43.95 22.41 -0.85
CA PRO A 136 43.66 23.75 -0.39
C PRO A 136 43.61 24.69 -1.60
N SER A 137 42.42 25.18 -1.94
CA SER A 137 42.23 26.15 -3.02
C SER A 137 42.67 27.54 -2.55
N SER A 138 43.45 28.23 -3.38
CA SER A 138 43.72 29.65 -3.19
C SER A 138 42.42 30.46 -3.43
N PRO A 139 42.17 31.51 -2.64
CA PRO A 139 40.92 32.28 -2.73
C PRO A 139 40.84 33.04 -4.06
N ARG A 140 39.78 32.77 -4.83
CA ARG A 140 39.39 33.58 -5.98
C ARG A 140 38.57 34.78 -5.49
N PRO A 141 38.82 36.00 -5.96
CA PRO A 141 38.09 37.18 -5.50
C PRO A 141 36.61 37.12 -5.89
N PRO A 142 35.72 37.75 -5.10
CA PRO A 142 34.29 37.74 -5.35
C PRO A 142 33.98 38.42 -6.70
N ALA A 143 33.13 37.77 -7.50
CA ALA A 143 32.60 38.37 -8.71
C ALA A 143 31.70 39.59 -8.36
N PRO A 144 31.76 40.68 -9.11
CA PRO A 144 30.90 41.84 -8.87
C PRO A 144 29.45 41.51 -9.20
N ALA A 145 28.53 42.07 -8.41
CA ALA A 145 27.10 42.06 -8.66
C ALA A 145 26.80 42.73 -10.02
N GLY A 146 26.58 41.92 -11.05
CA GLY A 146 26.18 42.38 -12.38
C GLY A 146 24.65 42.50 -12.47
N ASP A 147 24.19 43.68 -12.89
CA ASP A 147 22.80 44.02 -13.18
C ASP A 147 22.05 42.92 -13.95
N ALA A 148 21.08 42.29 -13.30
CA ALA A 148 20.07 41.45 -13.93
C ALA A 148 19.00 42.30 -14.65
N LYS A 149 19.40 43.15 -15.59
CA LYS A 149 18.49 43.83 -16.53
C LYS A 149 18.57 43.14 -17.89
N GLY A 150 17.89 42.00 -18.01
CA GLY A 150 17.80 41.27 -19.28
C GLY A 150 17.19 39.85 -19.20
N LEU A 151 17.04 39.29 -18.01
CA LEU A 151 16.41 37.98 -17.82
C LEU A 151 14.88 38.13 -17.68
N SER A 152 14.12 37.27 -18.36
CA SER A 152 12.66 37.14 -18.15
C SER A 152 12.36 37.00 -16.65
N GLY A 153 11.40 37.77 -16.13
CA GLY A 153 11.13 37.90 -14.70
C GLY A 153 10.93 36.58 -13.95
N LYS A 154 10.43 35.54 -14.64
CA LYS A 154 10.25 34.19 -14.05
C LYS A 154 11.58 33.46 -13.82
N VAL A 155 12.54 33.57 -14.74
CA VAL A 155 13.88 32.96 -14.60
C VAL A 155 14.68 33.66 -13.51
N ALA A 156 14.58 34.99 -13.43
CA ALA A 156 15.23 35.78 -12.39
C ALA A 156 14.63 35.57 -10.99
N SER A 157 13.34 35.26 -10.88
CA SER A 157 12.70 34.85 -9.62
C SER A 157 13.15 33.43 -9.22
N GLY A 158 13.23 32.52 -10.18
CA GLY A 158 13.65 31.14 -9.96
C GLY A 158 15.08 30.99 -9.43
N LEU A 159 16.04 31.70 -10.01
CA LEU A 159 17.43 31.70 -9.55
C LEU A 159 17.59 32.35 -8.15
N ARG A 160 16.82 33.40 -7.86
CA ARG A 160 16.80 34.02 -6.52
C ARG A 160 16.30 33.06 -5.44
N LYS A 161 15.27 32.27 -5.75
CA LYS A 161 14.76 31.21 -4.84
C LYS A 161 15.82 30.16 -4.53
N LEU A 162 16.53 29.68 -5.55
CA LEU A 162 17.64 28.73 -5.36
C LEU A 162 18.72 29.31 -4.44
N GLY A 163 19.07 30.59 -4.61
CA GLY A 163 19.98 31.30 -3.71
C GLY A 163 19.52 31.30 -2.25
N LEU A 164 18.25 31.65 -1.99
CA LEU A 164 17.68 31.67 -0.63
C LEU A 164 17.69 30.29 0.04
N PHE A 165 17.43 29.22 -0.72
CA PHE A 165 17.53 27.86 -0.19
C PHE A 165 18.98 27.47 0.14
N LEU A 166 19.96 27.90 -0.67
CA LEU A 166 21.37 27.66 -0.38
C LEU A 166 21.85 28.42 0.86
N ASP A 167 21.47 29.70 0.99
CA ASP A 167 21.79 30.50 2.17
C ASP A 167 21.26 29.81 3.43
N ARG A 168 20.04 29.26 3.37
CA ARG A 168 19.43 28.43 4.43
C ARG A 168 20.24 27.20 4.79
N LEU A 169 20.71 26.45 3.79
CA LEU A 169 21.52 25.25 4.02
C LEU A 169 22.92 25.59 4.59
N GLN A 170 23.44 26.78 4.30
CA GLN A 170 24.75 27.25 4.75
C GLN A 170 24.76 27.81 6.17
N LEU A 171 23.59 28.12 6.76
CA LEU A 171 23.50 28.62 8.14
C LEU A 171 24.10 27.61 9.15
N LYS A 172 25.01 28.10 10.00
CA LYS A 172 25.71 27.34 11.05
C LYS A 172 25.35 27.87 12.45
N GLY A 173 25.51 27.05 13.49
CA GLY A 173 25.29 27.43 14.89
C GLY A 173 23.85 27.22 15.36
N PRO A 174 23.36 27.92 16.40
CA PRO A 174 22.01 27.75 16.95
C PRO A 174 20.87 28.16 16.00
N SER A 175 21.21 28.81 14.87
CA SER A 175 20.29 29.17 13.77
C SER A 175 20.32 28.14 12.62
N ALA A 176 21.08 27.04 12.79
CA ALA A 176 21.11 25.96 11.81
C ALA A 176 19.82 25.15 11.84
N ALA A 177 19.23 24.91 10.67
CA ALA A 177 18.06 24.07 10.53
C ALA A 177 18.32 22.64 11.09
N PRO A 178 17.39 22.05 11.85
CA PRO A 178 17.39 20.64 12.22
C PRO A 178 17.56 19.71 11.00
N PRO A 179 18.02 18.47 11.20
CA PRO A 179 18.26 17.52 10.10
C PRO A 179 17.06 17.34 9.16
N GLU A 180 15.85 17.20 9.72
CA GLU A 180 14.60 17.04 8.96
C GLU A 180 14.29 18.28 8.11
N GLN A 181 14.46 19.48 8.67
CA GLN A 181 14.29 20.73 7.94
C GLN A 181 15.36 20.91 6.85
N ARG A 182 16.60 20.47 7.07
CA ARG A 182 17.64 20.48 6.03
C ARG A 182 17.29 19.58 4.85
N THR A 183 16.76 18.38 5.12
CA THR A 183 16.27 17.47 4.07
C THR A 183 15.11 18.10 3.29
N GLU A 184 14.19 18.76 3.98
CA GLU A 184 13.07 19.47 3.33
C GLU A 184 13.57 20.64 2.46
N VAL A 185 14.52 21.44 2.94
CA VAL A 185 15.13 22.52 2.15
C VAL A 185 15.84 21.98 0.91
N ALA A 186 16.59 20.88 1.04
CA ALA A 186 17.22 20.21 -0.09
C ALA A 186 16.19 19.68 -1.10
N SER A 187 15.10 19.08 -0.64
CA SER A 187 14.01 18.59 -1.48
C SER A 187 13.33 19.71 -2.28
N GLN A 188 13.06 20.87 -1.64
CA GLN A 188 12.51 22.05 -2.32
C GLN A 188 13.50 22.67 -3.32
N PHE A 189 14.79 22.69 -2.99
CA PHE A 189 15.83 23.11 -3.93
C PHE A 189 15.82 22.21 -5.18
N MET A 190 15.88 20.89 -4.99
CA MET A 190 15.86 19.89 -6.07
C MET A 190 14.60 20.01 -6.94
N THR A 191 13.43 20.19 -6.30
CA THR A 191 12.15 20.42 -7.00
C THR A 191 12.22 21.67 -7.87
N THR A 192 12.76 22.75 -7.32
CA THR A 192 12.88 24.04 -8.00
C THR A 192 13.87 23.96 -9.17
N ALA A 193 15.00 23.28 -8.98
CA ALA A 193 16.01 23.06 -10.01
C ALA A 193 15.47 22.21 -11.17
N ALA A 194 14.82 21.08 -10.86
CA ALA A 194 14.21 20.22 -11.87
C ALA A 194 13.17 20.97 -12.73
N MET A 195 12.30 21.75 -12.09
CA MET A 195 11.23 22.48 -12.79
C MET A 195 11.72 23.65 -13.64
N GLN A 196 12.91 24.19 -13.37
CA GLN A 196 13.49 25.32 -14.12
C GLN A 196 14.42 24.87 -15.24
N SER A 197 14.92 23.65 -15.17
CA SER A 197 15.87 23.09 -16.12
C SER A 197 15.19 22.65 -17.42
N LYS A 198 15.80 22.99 -18.56
CA LYS A 198 15.30 22.66 -19.90
C LYS A 198 16.01 21.46 -20.54
N ASN A 199 17.21 21.14 -20.08
CA ASN A 199 18.01 20.01 -20.52
C ASN A 199 18.76 19.40 -19.32
N GLN A 200 19.48 18.32 -19.56
CA GLN A 200 20.24 17.61 -18.54
C GLN A 200 21.38 18.46 -17.96
N GLN A 201 22.11 19.19 -18.80
CA GLN A 201 23.24 20.01 -18.37
C GLN A 201 22.81 21.12 -17.40
N GLU A 202 21.72 21.84 -17.70
CA GLU A 202 21.17 22.88 -16.83
C GLU A 202 20.77 22.31 -15.45
N LEU A 203 20.25 21.08 -15.41
CA LEU A 203 19.89 20.42 -14.16
C LEU A 203 21.12 20.10 -13.31
N GLU A 204 22.17 19.55 -13.93
CA GLU A 204 23.43 19.23 -13.25
C GLU A 204 24.10 20.52 -12.72
N GLU A 205 24.14 21.58 -13.53
CA GLU A 205 24.65 22.89 -13.14
C GLU A 205 23.87 23.49 -11.97
N GLN A 206 22.53 23.36 -11.97
CA GLN A 206 21.70 23.84 -10.88
C GLN A 206 21.83 23.00 -9.59
N LEU A 207 22.15 21.71 -9.68
CA LEU A 207 22.34 20.82 -8.52
C LEU A 207 23.76 20.89 -7.93
N ALA A 208 24.77 21.31 -8.71
CA ALA A 208 26.16 21.39 -8.27
C ALA A 208 26.40 22.12 -6.92
N PRO A 209 25.68 23.20 -6.58
CA PRO A 209 25.82 23.84 -5.27
C PRO A 209 25.48 22.94 -4.07
N LEU A 210 24.54 22.00 -4.22
CA LEU A 210 24.22 21.04 -3.16
C LEU A 210 25.37 20.04 -2.92
N GLN A 211 26.05 19.61 -3.98
CA GLN A 211 27.23 18.74 -3.88
C GLN A 211 28.35 19.40 -3.09
N GLN A 212 28.57 20.71 -3.29
CA GLN A 212 29.55 21.49 -2.52
C GLN A 212 29.23 21.56 -1.02
N LEU A 213 27.95 21.38 -0.66
CA LEU A 213 27.49 21.30 0.73
C LEU A 213 27.51 19.87 1.30
N GLY A 214 28.00 18.89 0.52
CA GLY A 214 28.07 17.48 0.91
C GLY A 214 26.73 16.74 0.81
N ILE A 215 25.74 17.33 0.12
CA ILE A 215 24.45 16.67 -0.16
C ILE A 215 24.62 15.87 -1.45
N ASP A 216 24.32 14.58 -1.38
CA ASP A 216 24.36 13.69 -2.54
C ASP A 216 23.24 14.04 -3.52
N THR A 217 23.60 14.29 -4.77
CA THR A 217 22.65 14.65 -5.85
C THR A 217 22.61 13.60 -6.95
N SER A 218 23.06 12.37 -6.67
CA SER A 218 22.78 11.25 -7.57
C SER A 218 21.26 11.08 -7.74
N ILE A 219 20.83 10.57 -8.90
CA ILE A 219 19.40 10.55 -9.25
C ILE A 219 18.58 9.73 -8.23
N ASP A 220 19.12 8.63 -7.72
CA ASP A 220 18.45 7.83 -6.67
C ASP A 220 18.21 8.65 -5.39
N LYS A 221 19.18 9.47 -4.97
CA LYS A 221 19.04 10.34 -3.80
C LYS A 221 18.10 11.51 -4.05
N VAL A 222 18.13 12.11 -5.24
CA VAL A 222 17.21 13.18 -5.62
C VAL A 222 15.77 12.65 -5.62
N VAL A 223 15.51 11.55 -6.32
CA VAL A 223 14.17 10.93 -6.38
C VAL A 223 13.74 10.46 -4.99
N GLY A 224 14.66 9.89 -4.21
CA GLY A 224 14.44 9.54 -2.81
C GLY A 224 14.00 10.75 -1.97
N ALA A 225 14.73 11.86 -2.02
CA ALA A 225 14.42 13.07 -1.26
C ALA A 225 13.07 13.70 -1.67
N LEU A 226 12.72 13.63 -2.96
CA LEU A 226 11.41 14.05 -3.45
C LEU A 226 10.29 13.11 -2.98
N ALA A 227 10.55 11.79 -2.94
CA ALA A 227 9.56 10.80 -2.50
C ALA A 227 9.23 10.93 -1.01
N HIS A 228 10.24 11.16 -0.17
CA HIS A 228 10.04 11.35 1.28
C HIS A 228 9.23 12.59 1.61
N SER A 229 9.28 13.62 0.75
CA SER A 229 8.56 14.86 0.96
C SER A 229 7.13 14.84 0.40
N LEU A 230 6.71 13.74 -0.25
CA LEU A 230 5.31 13.55 -0.66
C LEU A 230 4.38 13.45 0.56
N PRO A 231 3.17 14.06 0.50
CA PRO A 231 2.25 14.13 1.64
C PRO A 231 1.61 12.78 2.00
N GLY A 232 1.78 11.74 1.17
CA GLY A 232 1.27 10.41 1.43
C GLY A 232 -0.24 10.25 1.23
N TRP A 233 -0.88 11.17 0.52
CA TRP A 233 -2.34 11.16 0.31
C TRP A 233 -2.88 10.04 -0.59
N GLY A 234 -2.01 9.25 -1.23
CA GLY A 234 -2.43 8.26 -2.22
C GLY A 234 -2.76 8.89 -3.58
N ALA A 235 -3.39 8.10 -4.44
CA ALA A 235 -3.84 8.56 -5.75
C ALA A 235 -4.91 9.65 -5.61
N LEU A 236 -4.75 10.73 -6.36
CA LEU A 236 -5.74 11.81 -6.46
C LEU A 236 -6.84 11.43 -7.46
N PRO A 237 -8.05 12.03 -7.33
CA PRO A 237 -9.16 11.76 -8.23
C PRO A 237 -8.78 11.92 -9.70
N VAL A 238 -9.18 10.95 -10.53
CA VAL A 238 -9.09 11.03 -11.98
C VAL A 238 -10.50 11.00 -12.56
N GLN A 239 -10.81 11.92 -13.47
CA GLN A 239 -12.05 11.82 -14.25
C GLN A 239 -11.96 10.62 -15.20
N PRO A 240 -13.01 9.79 -15.32
CA PRO A 240 -13.00 8.64 -16.22
C PRO A 240 -12.65 9.08 -17.66
N GLY A 241 -11.60 8.52 -18.24
CA GLY A 241 -11.20 8.75 -19.63
C GLY A 241 -10.14 9.85 -19.88
N ILE A 242 -9.62 10.52 -18.84
CA ILE A 242 -8.52 11.50 -18.97
C ILE A 242 -7.35 11.03 -18.10
N ALA A 243 -6.16 10.86 -18.69
CA ALA A 243 -4.95 10.62 -17.90
C ALA A 243 -4.67 11.88 -17.05
N PRO A 244 -4.61 11.76 -15.70
CA PRO A 244 -4.45 12.93 -14.85
C PRO A 244 -3.01 13.45 -15.01
N PRO A 245 -2.78 14.77 -15.04
CA PRO A 245 -1.42 15.27 -14.89
C PRO A 245 -0.89 14.89 -13.50
N PRO A 246 0.43 14.70 -13.32
CA PRO A 246 1.00 14.55 -11.99
C PRO A 246 0.63 15.80 -11.17
N VAL A 247 -0.06 15.59 -10.05
CA VAL A 247 -0.49 16.64 -9.14
C VAL A 247 0.45 16.61 -7.93
N GLY A 248 1.02 17.75 -7.56
CA GLY A 248 2.16 17.82 -6.66
C GLY A 248 3.43 18.26 -7.41
N LEU A 249 4.14 19.25 -6.87
CA LEU A 249 5.37 19.77 -7.46
C LEU A 249 6.48 18.72 -7.52
N GLU A 250 6.59 17.88 -6.50
CA GLU A 250 7.60 16.83 -6.38
C GLU A 250 7.41 15.75 -7.45
N LEU A 251 6.17 15.32 -7.72
CA LEU A 251 5.88 14.37 -8.81
C LEU A 251 6.16 15.00 -10.18
N LYS A 252 5.86 16.29 -10.37
CA LYS A 252 6.22 17.02 -11.59
C LYS A 252 7.74 17.11 -11.75
N ALA A 253 8.49 17.34 -10.67
CA ALA A 253 9.94 17.34 -10.67
C ALA A 253 10.50 15.95 -11.02
N MET A 254 9.99 14.87 -10.41
CA MET A 254 10.37 13.50 -10.77
C MET A 254 10.12 13.20 -12.26
N ARG A 255 8.94 13.58 -12.78
CA ARG A 255 8.62 13.45 -14.22
C ARG A 255 9.63 14.19 -15.08
N GLN A 256 9.95 15.43 -14.71
CA GLN A 256 10.89 16.28 -15.43
C GLN A 256 12.30 15.70 -15.39
N ILE A 257 12.76 15.19 -14.24
CA ILE A 257 14.08 14.53 -14.10
C ILE A 257 14.22 13.36 -15.08
N VAL A 258 13.20 12.51 -15.22
CA VAL A 258 13.22 11.41 -16.20
C VAL A 258 13.16 11.94 -17.63
N ALA A 259 12.30 12.93 -17.90
CA ALA A 259 12.07 13.47 -19.24
C ALA A 259 13.23 14.33 -19.79
N LEU A 260 14.09 14.87 -18.93
CA LEU A 260 15.26 15.67 -19.30
C LEU A 260 16.46 14.82 -19.76
N ALA A 261 16.39 13.49 -19.62
CA ALA A 261 17.46 12.61 -20.08
C ALA A 261 17.58 12.67 -21.61
N GLU A 262 18.77 12.99 -22.11
CA GLU A 262 19.04 13.11 -23.55
C GLU A 262 19.20 11.73 -24.20
N GLU A 263 19.81 10.79 -23.48
CA GLU A 263 20.02 9.43 -23.95
C GLU A 263 18.93 8.47 -23.45
N PRO A 264 18.42 7.54 -24.30
CA PRO A 264 17.42 6.57 -23.88
C PRO A 264 17.87 5.64 -22.74
N ALA A 265 19.17 5.33 -22.67
CA ALA A 265 19.74 4.52 -21.60
C ALA A 265 19.69 5.24 -20.26
N GLU A 266 19.98 6.55 -20.25
CA GLU A 266 19.87 7.38 -19.06
C GLU A 266 18.41 7.55 -18.63
N ALA A 267 17.49 7.79 -19.58
CA ALA A 267 16.05 7.81 -19.28
C ALA A 267 15.58 6.49 -18.63
N GLY A 268 16.06 5.35 -19.15
CA GLY A 268 15.81 4.02 -18.58
C GLY A 268 16.40 3.85 -17.18
N LYS A 269 17.59 4.38 -16.91
CA LYS A 269 18.21 4.38 -15.57
C LYS A 269 17.40 5.22 -14.58
N ARG A 270 17.06 6.47 -14.93
CA ARG A 270 16.27 7.35 -14.05
C ARG A 270 14.88 6.79 -13.76
N PHE A 271 14.25 6.17 -14.76
CA PHE A 271 12.99 5.47 -14.59
C PHE A 271 13.11 4.28 -13.64
N ARG A 272 14.21 3.51 -13.72
CA ARG A 272 14.49 2.42 -12.79
C ARG A 272 14.61 2.92 -11.36
N GLU A 273 15.34 4.02 -11.13
CA GLU A 273 15.45 4.61 -9.80
C GLU A 273 14.08 5.08 -9.26
N LEU A 274 13.22 5.67 -10.11
CA LEU A 274 11.85 6.02 -9.74
C LEU A 274 11.05 4.82 -9.24
N VAL A 275 11.12 3.69 -9.95
CA VAL A 275 10.41 2.46 -9.57
C VAL A 275 11.01 1.86 -8.29
N HIS A 276 12.34 1.84 -8.13
CA HIS A 276 12.96 1.34 -6.89
C HIS A 276 12.58 2.17 -5.67
N VAL A 277 12.63 3.50 -5.77
CA VAL A 277 12.19 4.36 -4.65
C VAL A 277 10.71 4.17 -4.36
N ALA A 278 9.86 3.94 -5.38
CA ALA A 278 8.44 3.62 -5.16
C ALA A 278 8.27 2.29 -4.39
N VAL A 279 9.07 1.27 -4.72
CA VAL A 279 9.12 -0.01 -3.99
C VAL A 279 9.61 0.19 -2.55
N GLU A 280 10.63 1.01 -2.32
CA GLU A 280 11.12 1.34 -0.99
C GLU A 280 10.03 2.00 -0.13
N GLN A 281 9.31 2.99 -0.68
CA GLN A 281 8.18 3.61 0.02
C GLN A 281 7.08 2.60 0.33
N PHE A 282 6.77 1.68 -0.59
CA PHE A 282 5.81 0.60 -0.36
C PHE A 282 6.24 -0.30 0.81
N ASN A 283 7.50 -0.76 0.78
CA ASN A 283 8.09 -1.66 1.79
C ASN A 283 8.17 -0.99 3.17
N ALA A 284 8.46 0.32 3.21
CA ALA A 284 8.49 1.11 4.43
C ALA A 284 7.10 1.32 5.07
N GLY A 285 6.02 0.95 4.39
CA GLY A 285 4.66 1.15 4.90
C GLY A 285 3.94 2.39 4.36
N HIS A 286 4.59 3.14 3.45
CA HIS A 286 4.07 4.40 2.91
C HIS A 286 3.31 4.18 1.60
N LEU A 287 2.25 3.35 1.62
CA LEU A 287 1.46 3.03 0.43
C LEU A 287 0.93 4.28 -0.28
N GLY A 288 0.50 5.30 0.48
CA GLY A 288 0.02 6.57 -0.07
C GLY A 288 1.08 7.40 -0.79
N ARG A 289 2.39 7.14 -0.58
CA ARG A 289 3.49 7.74 -1.35
C ARG A 289 3.86 6.88 -2.56
N ALA A 290 3.86 5.56 -2.40
CA ALA A 290 4.22 4.63 -3.46
C ALA A 290 3.24 4.69 -4.65
N VAL A 291 1.93 4.76 -4.37
CA VAL A 291 0.89 4.71 -5.41
C VAL A 291 1.05 5.82 -6.48
N PRO A 292 1.15 7.11 -6.13
CA PRO A 292 1.37 8.16 -7.14
C PRO A 292 2.65 8.00 -7.95
N MET A 293 3.70 7.39 -7.38
CA MET A 293 4.95 7.12 -8.10
C MET A 293 4.77 6.01 -9.14
N PHE A 294 4.00 4.96 -8.83
CA PHE A 294 3.63 3.93 -9.81
C PHE A 294 2.70 4.48 -10.90
N GLU A 295 1.77 5.38 -10.56
CA GLU A 295 0.96 6.08 -11.56
C GLU A 295 1.83 6.93 -12.49
N LEU A 296 2.80 7.67 -11.94
CA LEU A 296 3.76 8.41 -12.72
C LEU A 296 4.60 7.49 -13.64
N ALA A 297 5.01 6.33 -13.14
CA ALA A 297 5.74 5.34 -13.95
C ALA A 297 4.90 4.82 -15.12
N GLU A 298 3.61 4.53 -14.90
CA GLU A 298 2.67 4.16 -15.97
C GLU A 298 2.47 5.30 -16.99
N GLN A 299 2.39 6.56 -16.52
CA GLN A 299 2.30 7.72 -17.41
C GLN A 299 3.53 7.87 -18.29
N LEU A 300 4.74 7.80 -17.71
CA LEU A 300 6.00 7.88 -18.45
C LEU A 300 6.13 6.77 -19.49
N ALA A 301 5.68 5.56 -19.16
CA ALA A 301 5.64 4.44 -20.09
C ALA A 301 4.60 4.65 -21.21
N GLY A 302 3.39 5.11 -20.88
CA GLY A 302 2.31 5.37 -21.83
C GLY A 302 2.61 6.51 -22.81
N GLU A 303 3.27 7.57 -22.33
CA GLU A 303 3.74 8.69 -23.14
C GLU A 303 5.00 8.37 -23.97
N GLN A 304 5.54 7.16 -23.86
CA GLN A 304 6.79 6.73 -24.52
C GLN A 304 7.99 7.62 -24.18
N LYS A 305 8.00 8.22 -22.97
CA LYS A 305 9.15 8.96 -22.44
C LYS A 305 10.32 8.06 -22.07
N VAL A 306 10.04 6.76 -21.92
CA VAL A 306 11.02 5.71 -21.67
C VAL A 306 10.78 4.58 -22.67
N GLN A 307 11.85 4.04 -23.26
CA GLN A 307 11.72 2.94 -24.22
C GLN A 307 11.12 1.70 -23.55
N SER A 308 10.23 1.01 -24.26
CA SER A 308 9.50 -0.15 -23.76
C SER A 308 10.40 -1.27 -23.25
N ALA A 309 11.59 -1.46 -23.82
CA ALA A 309 12.56 -2.45 -23.36
C ALA A 309 12.95 -2.26 -21.88
N PHE A 310 13.21 -1.02 -21.45
CA PHE A 310 13.55 -0.73 -20.05
C PHE A 310 12.34 -0.87 -19.12
N VAL A 311 11.15 -0.47 -19.59
CA VAL A 311 9.91 -0.61 -18.83
C VAL A 311 9.58 -2.10 -18.61
N ASN A 312 9.66 -2.92 -19.66
CA ASN A 312 9.26 -4.33 -19.61
C ASN A 312 10.14 -5.14 -18.67
N ILE A 313 11.45 -4.92 -18.65
CA ILE A 313 12.37 -5.57 -17.69
C ILE A 313 11.88 -5.34 -16.25
N LEU A 314 11.52 -4.10 -15.91
CA LEU A 314 11.05 -3.78 -14.55
C LEU A 314 9.66 -4.35 -14.26
N ARG A 315 8.77 -4.40 -15.24
CA ARG A 315 7.45 -5.03 -15.06
C ARG A 315 7.54 -6.54 -14.87
N GLU A 316 8.55 -7.18 -15.46
CA GLU A 316 8.79 -8.63 -15.36
C GLU A 316 9.41 -8.98 -14.00
N THR A 317 10.52 -8.35 -13.61
CA THR A 317 11.30 -8.76 -12.42
C THR A 317 11.10 -7.87 -11.20
N GLY A 318 10.62 -6.64 -11.36
CA GLY A 318 10.61 -5.65 -10.29
C GLY A 318 9.72 -6.01 -9.09
N HIS A 319 8.76 -6.93 -9.26
CA HIS A 319 7.91 -7.41 -8.18
C HIS A 319 8.69 -8.19 -7.10
N GLU A 320 9.88 -8.73 -7.44
CA GLU A 320 10.74 -9.47 -6.50
C GLU A 320 11.31 -8.57 -5.39
N TYR A 321 11.34 -7.25 -5.60
CA TYR A 321 11.79 -6.28 -4.61
C TYR A 321 10.68 -5.86 -3.64
N LEU A 322 9.42 -6.25 -3.87
CA LEU A 322 8.33 -5.96 -2.94
C LEU A 322 8.41 -6.88 -1.72
N ASP A 323 8.23 -6.30 -0.53
CA ASP A 323 8.15 -7.05 0.72
C ASP A 323 6.86 -7.90 0.73
N PRO A 324 6.99 -9.25 0.75
CA PRO A 324 5.84 -10.15 0.70
C PRO A 324 4.95 -10.05 1.95
N GLU A 325 5.49 -9.69 3.11
CA GLU A 325 4.71 -9.50 4.33
C GLU A 325 3.87 -8.23 4.24
N ARG A 326 4.43 -7.14 3.68
CA ARG A 326 3.69 -5.91 3.41
C ARG A 326 2.57 -6.12 2.40
N LEU A 327 2.87 -6.83 1.31
CA LEU A 327 1.89 -7.21 0.30
C LEU A 327 0.70 -7.97 0.92
N ARG A 328 0.97 -8.95 1.80
CA ARG A 328 -0.05 -9.71 2.54
C ARG A 328 -0.90 -8.80 3.45
N LYS A 329 -0.26 -7.95 4.27
CA LYS A 329 -0.95 -7.03 5.18
C LYS A 329 -1.90 -6.07 4.45
N TYR A 330 -1.51 -5.57 3.29
CA TYR A 330 -2.39 -4.71 2.49
C TYR A 330 -3.55 -5.48 1.84
N CYS A 331 -3.37 -6.76 1.47
CA CYS A 331 -4.46 -7.59 0.92
C CYS A 331 -5.58 -7.86 1.94
N GLU A 332 -5.21 -8.07 3.21
CA GLU A 332 -6.15 -8.32 4.31
C GLU A 332 -7.07 -7.12 4.59
N ARG A 333 -6.60 -5.91 4.25
CA ARG A 333 -7.30 -4.65 4.46
C ARG A 333 -8.13 -4.24 3.25
N SER A 334 -9.43 -4.50 3.31
CA SER A 334 -10.36 -4.22 2.20
C SER A 334 -10.35 -2.76 1.73
N ASP A 335 -10.10 -1.83 2.64
CA ASP A 335 -9.98 -0.39 2.40
C ASP A 335 -8.73 -0.02 1.58
N LEU A 336 -7.65 -0.79 1.67
CA LEU A 336 -6.38 -0.53 0.98
C LEU A 336 -6.25 -1.24 -0.37
N ARG A 337 -7.15 -2.19 -0.67
CA ARG A 337 -7.13 -2.97 -1.92
C ARG A 337 -7.13 -2.11 -3.19
N PRO A 338 -7.89 -0.99 -3.31
CA PRO A 338 -7.83 -0.15 -4.50
C PRO A 338 -6.43 0.44 -4.74
N SER A 339 -5.80 0.98 -3.70
CA SER A 339 -4.45 1.54 -3.74
C SER A 339 -3.40 0.46 -4.04
N LEU A 340 -3.52 -0.70 -3.39
CA LEU A 340 -2.66 -1.85 -3.64
C LEU A 340 -2.74 -2.33 -5.10
N ARG A 341 -3.93 -2.31 -5.69
CA ARG A 341 -4.14 -2.73 -7.09
C ARG A 341 -3.35 -1.89 -8.08
N VAL A 342 -3.16 -0.60 -7.82
CA VAL A 342 -2.33 0.28 -8.66
C VAL A 342 -0.90 -0.25 -8.72
N VAL A 343 -0.32 -0.58 -7.55
CA VAL A 343 1.03 -1.16 -7.44
C VAL A 343 1.11 -2.53 -8.13
N MET A 344 0.16 -3.42 -7.85
CA MET A 344 0.13 -4.77 -8.42
C MET A 344 -0.03 -4.75 -9.94
N ASN A 345 -0.81 -3.83 -10.51
CA ASN A 345 -1.03 -3.72 -11.94
C ASN A 345 0.23 -3.28 -12.70
N PHE A 346 1.19 -2.63 -12.05
CA PHE A 346 2.46 -2.29 -12.69
C PHE A 346 3.23 -3.56 -13.10
N PHE A 347 3.28 -4.57 -12.22
CA PHE A 347 4.07 -5.79 -12.43
C PHE A 347 3.28 -6.91 -13.11
N LEU A 348 3.84 -7.51 -14.16
CA LEU A 348 3.15 -8.56 -14.94
C LEU A 348 2.80 -9.79 -14.10
N ALA A 349 3.71 -10.23 -13.23
CA ALA A 349 3.50 -11.39 -12.36
C ALA A 349 2.38 -11.18 -11.33
N LEU A 350 2.10 -9.93 -10.95
CA LEU A 350 1.08 -9.56 -9.98
C LEU A 350 -0.25 -9.12 -10.62
N ARG A 351 -0.34 -9.06 -11.95
CA ARG A 351 -1.62 -8.89 -12.66
C ARG A 351 -2.47 -10.15 -12.57
N PRO A 352 -3.79 -10.06 -12.77
CA PRO A 352 -4.63 -11.25 -12.68
C PRO A 352 -4.21 -12.36 -13.65
N GLU A 353 -3.71 -12.05 -14.85
CA GLU A 353 -3.21 -13.03 -15.80
C GLU A 353 -2.02 -13.81 -15.24
N GLY A 354 -1.05 -13.09 -14.66
CA GLY A 354 0.16 -13.65 -14.06
C GLY A 354 -0.15 -14.47 -12.81
N LEU A 355 -1.03 -13.95 -11.94
CA LEU A 355 -1.47 -14.64 -10.73
C LEU A 355 -2.28 -15.91 -11.03
N LEU A 356 -3.18 -15.87 -12.02
CA LEU A 356 -3.91 -17.05 -12.47
C LEU A 356 -2.99 -18.08 -13.13
N GLY A 357 -1.97 -17.62 -13.87
CA GLY A 357 -0.92 -18.49 -14.42
C GLY A 357 -0.10 -19.16 -13.32
N ALA A 358 0.28 -18.43 -12.28
CA ALA A 358 0.99 -18.97 -11.12
C ALA A 358 0.11 -19.89 -10.25
N LEU A 359 -1.21 -19.70 -10.26
CA LEU A 359 -2.17 -20.51 -9.52
C LEU A 359 -2.45 -21.86 -10.18
N ASP A 360 -2.30 -21.93 -11.51
CA ASP A 360 -2.49 -23.15 -12.29
C ASP A 360 -1.35 -24.15 -12.00
N GLY A 361 -1.72 -25.32 -11.47
CA GLY A 361 -0.77 -26.36 -11.07
C GLY A 361 0.02 -26.09 -9.79
N GLU A 362 -0.25 -25.04 -9.02
CA GLU A 362 0.49 -24.76 -7.76
C GLU A 362 0.20 -25.84 -6.69
N PRO A 363 1.20 -26.65 -6.29
CA PRO A 363 0.98 -27.75 -5.36
C PRO A 363 0.84 -27.30 -3.90
N ARG A 364 1.46 -26.19 -3.50
CA ARG A 364 1.54 -25.76 -2.10
C ARG A 364 0.27 -25.02 -1.69
N ARG A 365 -0.43 -25.58 -0.70
CA ARG A 365 -1.70 -25.02 -0.19
C ARG A 365 -1.54 -23.58 0.32
N GLU A 366 -0.46 -23.28 1.05
CA GLU A 366 -0.20 -21.94 1.57
C GLU A 366 -0.02 -20.95 0.43
N ARG A 367 0.78 -21.30 -0.58
CA ARG A 367 0.99 -20.45 -1.75
C ARG A 367 -0.30 -20.22 -2.54
N ARG A 368 -1.15 -21.23 -2.71
CA ARG A 368 -2.48 -21.05 -3.32
C ARG A 368 -3.34 -20.04 -2.56
N HIS A 369 -3.34 -20.08 -1.22
CA HIS A 369 -4.09 -19.09 -0.43
C HIS A 369 -3.54 -17.67 -0.63
N GLU A 370 -2.23 -17.49 -0.70
CA GLU A 370 -1.62 -16.18 -0.99
C GLU A 370 -2.03 -15.65 -2.37
N LEU A 371 -1.95 -16.49 -3.41
CA LEU A 371 -2.35 -16.12 -4.78
C LEU A 371 -3.84 -15.77 -4.85
N LEU A 372 -4.69 -16.54 -4.17
CA LEU A 372 -6.13 -16.24 -4.09
C LEU A 372 -6.40 -14.91 -3.39
N ALA A 373 -5.70 -14.59 -2.29
CA ALA A 373 -5.85 -13.31 -1.61
C ALA A 373 -5.44 -12.11 -2.51
N LEU A 374 -4.39 -12.27 -3.30
CA LEU A 374 -3.96 -11.26 -4.29
C LEU A 374 -5.00 -11.10 -5.40
N LEU A 375 -5.59 -12.19 -5.90
CA LEU A 375 -6.67 -12.15 -6.89
C LEU A 375 -7.94 -11.52 -6.32
N GLU A 376 -8.27 -11.76 -5.05
CA GLU A 376 -9.39 -11.07 -4.37
C GLU A 376 -9.17 -9.56 -4.26
N ALA A 377 -7.92 -9.10 -4.06
CA ALA A 377 -7.58 -7.68 -4.02
C ALA A 377 -7.81 -6.97 -5.39
N HIS A 378 -7.61 -7.70 -6.49
CA HIS A 378 -7.92 -7.23 -7.85
C HIS A 378 -9.42 -7.04 -8.12
N GLY A 379 -10.29 -7.76 -7.42
CA GLY A 379 -11.74 -7.61 -7.55
C GLY A 379 -12.23 -7.94 -8.96
N GLU A 380 -12.96 -7.01 -9.59
CA GLU A 380 -13.68 -7.24 -10.85
C GLU A 380 -12.78 -7.74 -12.00
N SER A 381 -11.57 -7.20 -12.15
CA SER A 381 -10.64 -7.62 -13.21
C SER A 381 -10.22 -9.09 -13.06
N ALA A 382 -9.88 -9.52 -11.85
CA ALA A 382 -9.54 -10.91 -11.57
C ALA A 382 -10.75 -11.83 -11.72
N ARG A 383 -11.95 -11.37 -11.34
CA ARG A 383 -13.19 -12.13 -11.56
C ARG A 383 -13.44 -12.37 -13.04
N ALA A 384 -13.33 -11.32 -13.87
CA ALA A 384 -13.55 -11.42 -15.31
C ALA A 384 -12.62 -12.45 -15.95
N GLN A 385 -11.32 -12.38 -15.64
CA GLN A 385 -10.36 -13.35 -16.15
C GLN A 385 -10.55 -14.76 -15.59
N ALA A 386 -10.92 -14.89 -14.32
CA ALA A 386 -11.24 -16.21 -13.75
C ALA A 386 -12.44 -16.85 -14.45
N ARG A 387 -13.45 -16.05 -14.84
CA ARG A 387 -14.58 -16.50 -15.65
C ARG A 387 -14.11 -16.96 -17.04
N ASP A 388 -13.27 -16.18 -17.71
CA ASP A 388 -12.76 -16.52 -19.05
C ASP A 388 -11.92 -17.80 -19.03
N ARG A 389 -11.05 -17.97 -18.03
CA ARG A 389 -10.30 -19.22 -17.81
C ARG A 389 -11.22 -20.40 -17.50
N LEU A 390 -12.31 -20.18 -16.76
CA LEU A 390 -13.28 -21.23 -16.48
C LEU A 390 -14.01 -21.65 -17.76
N VAL A 391 -14.40 -20.69 -18.62
CA VAL A 391 -14.98 -20.97 -19.94
C VAL A 391 -14.01 -21.80 -20.79
N ALA A 392 -12.75 -21.37 -20.91
CA ALA A 392 -11.72 -22.08 -21.67
C ALA A 392 -11.49 -23.51 -21.13
N SER A 393 -11.57 -23.71 -19.81
CA SER A 393 -11.41 -25.04 -19.20
C SER A 393 -12.50 -26.06 -19.56
N LEU A 394 -13.61 -25.61 -20.16
CA LEU A 394 -14.72 -26.47 -20.59
C LEU A 394 -14.76 -26.69 -22.11
N GLU A 395 -13.80 -26.13 -22.85
CA GLU A 395 -13.70 -26.35 -24.29
C GLU A 395 -13.32 -27.82 -24.58
N PRO A 396 -13.83 -28.40 -25.69
CA PRO A 396 -13.48 -29.77 -26.06
C PRO A 396 -11.97 -29.97 -26.20
N GLY A 397 -11.41 -30.94 -25.48
CA GLY A 397 -9.97 -31.25 -25.50
C GLY A 397 -9.14 -30.49 -24.46
N ALA A 398 -9.74 -29.60 -23.67
CA ALA A 398 -9.07 -28.97 -22.54
C ALA A 398 -8.70 -30.04 -21.48
N ASN A 399 -7.44 -30.07 -21.06
CA ASN A 399 -6.94 -30.92 -19.99
C ASN A 399 -6.45 -30.04 -18.84
N VAL A 400 -7.41 -29.52 -18.06
CA VAL A 400 -7.16 -28.57 -16.97
C VAL A 400 -7.26 -29.28 -15.63
N ASP A 401 -6.36 -28.93 -14.70
CA ASP A 401 -6.39 -29.44 -13.33
C ASP A 401 -7.74 -29.11 -12.65
N PRO A 402 -8.49 -30.11 -12.15
CA PRO A 402 -9.72 -29.87 -11.41
C PRO A 402 -9.55 -29.00 -10.15
N PHE A 403 -8.36 -28.98 -9.53
CA PHE A 403 -8.07 -28.07 -8.42
C PHE A 403 -7.94 -26.62 -8.89
N PHE A 404 -7.45 -26.38 -10.11
CA PHE A 404 -7.46 -25.06 -10.71
C PHE A 404 -8.90 -24.60 -11.00
N GLN A 405 -9.75 -25.45 -11.59
CA GLN A 405 -11.18 -25.16 -11.77
C GLN A 405 -11.88 -24.84 -10.43
N MET A 406 -11.53 -25.56 -9.36
CA MET A 406 -12.06 -25.29 -8.02
C MET A 406 -11.67 -23.87 -7.56
N ASN A 407 -10.44 -23.45 -7.79
CA ASN A 407 -9.98 -22.10 -7.44
C ASN A 407 -10.69 -21.02 -8.27
N LEU A 408 -10.97 -21.27 -9.55
CA LEU A 408 -11.74 -20.34 -10.40
C LEU A 408 -13.18 -20.18 -9.88
N VAL A 409 -13.87 -21.29 -9.54
CA VAL A 409 -15.21 -21.25 -8.94
C VAL A 409 -15.19 -20.58 -7.57
N TYR A 410 -14.09 -20.71 -6.81
CA TYR A 410 -13.88 -19.97 -5.57
C TYR A 410 -13.86 -18.46 -5.81
N LEU A 411 -13.06 -17.97 -6.76
CA LEU A 411 -12.99 -16.54 -7.10
C LEU A 411 -14.36 -16.00 -7.56
N LEU A 412 -15.10 -16.78 -8.36
CA LEU A 412 -16.46 -16.43 -8.77
C LEU A 412 -17.47 -16.39 -7.61
N ARG A 413 -17.17 -17.04 -6.48
CA ARG A 413 -18.02 -16.99 -5.28
C ARG A 413 -17.66 -15.81 -4.38
N VAL A 414 -16.39 -15.52 -4.16
CA VAL A 414 -15.93 -14.56 -3.14
C VAL A 414 -15.84 -13.12 -3.64
N ILE A 415 -15.54 -12.92 -4.92
CA ILE A 415 -15.55 -11.59 -5.54
C ILE A 415 -16.99 -11.27 -5.96
N PRO A 416 -17.56 -10.09 -5.70
CA PRO A 416 -18.90 -9.75 -6.15
C PRO A 416 -19.06 -9.81 -7.68
N ARG A 417 -20.22 -10.27 -8.16
CA ARG A 417 -20.56 -10.27 -9.59
C ARG A 417 -20.97 -8.86 -10.05
N PRO A 418 -20.45 -8.36 -11.18
CA PRO A 418 -20.92 -7.13 -11.81
C PRO A 418 -22.40 -7.19 -12.20
N ALA A 419 -23.10 -6.05 -12.16
CA ALA A 419 -24.55 -6.00 -12.36
C ALA A 419 -25.01 -6.34 -13.79
N ASP A 420 -24.12 -6.19 -14.77
CA ASP A 420 -24.31 -6.45 -16.19
C ASP A 420 -24.12 -7.93 -16.58
N VAL A 421 -23.55 -8.75 -15.69
CA VAL A 421 -23.33 -10.17 -15.94
C VAL A 421 -24.57 -10.99 -15.56
N SER A 422 -25.11 -11.73 -16.54
CA SER A 422 -26.24 -12.64 -16.36
C SER A 422 -25.97 -13.71 -15.30
N ILE A 423 -26.84 -13.73 -14.28
CA ILE A 423 -26.81 -14.75 -13.21
C ILE A 423 -27.01 -16.14 -13.80
N GLU A 424 -27.94 -16.29 -14.74
CA GLU A 424 -28.31 -17.59 -15.28
C GLU A 424 -27.20 -18.22 -16.11
N ASP A 425 -26.47 -17.42 -16.88
CA ASP A 425 -25.36 -17.87 -17.72
C ASP A 425 -24.17 -18.28 -16.86
N GLU A 426 -23.85 -17.48 -15.83
CA GLU A 426 -22.77 -17.80 -14.90
C GLU A 426 -23.08 -19.07 -14.08
N VAL A 427 -24.32 -19.22 -13.61
CA VAL A 427 -24.77 -20.46 -12.95
C VAL A 427 -24.68 -21.65 -13.92
N GLY A 428 -25.09 -21.46 -15.17
CA GLY A 428 -24.95 -22.48 -16.22
C GLY A 428 -23.48 -22.87 -16.47
N LEU A 429 -22.58 -21.90 -16.44
CA LEU A 429 -21.14 -22.13 -16.55
C LEU A 429 -20.63 -22.98 -15.38
N VAL A 430 -20.87 -22.56 -14.14
CA VAL A 430 -20.38 -23.24 -12.93
C VAL A 430 -20.95 -24.67 -12.79
N MET A 431 -22.22 -24.88 -13.18
CA MET A 431 -22.82 -26.21 -13.14
C MET A 431 -22.22 -27.20 -14.15
N ARG A 432 -21.59 -26.72 -15.22
CA ARG A 432 -20.91 -27.57 -16.22
C ARG A 432 -19.48 -27.92 -15.82
N THR A 433 -18.93 -27.25 -14.80
CA THR A 433 -17.54 -27.46 -14.35
C THR A 433 -17.27 -28.87 -13.81
N PRO A 434 -18.09 -29.45 -12.92
CA PRO A 434 -17.86 -30.81 -12.46
C PRO A 434 -18.28 -31.82 -13.54
N GLY A 435 -17.32 -32.59 -14.04
CA GLY A 435 -17.54 -33.79 -14.86
C GLY A 435 -17.90 -35.01 -14.02
N LYS A 436 -18.08 -36.16 -14.68
CA LYS A 436 -18.50 -37.42 -14.04
C LYS A 436 -17.57 -37.85 -12.90
N ASP A 437 -16.26 -37.71 -13.10
CA ASP A 437 -15.20 -38.16 -12.19
C ASP A 437 -14.45 -36.99 -11.53
N SER A 438 -15.07 -35.80 -11.47
CA SER A 438 -14.46 -34.63 -10.84
C SER A 438 -14.24 -34.86 -9.34
N PRO A 439 -13.13 -34.38 -8.75
CA PRO A 439 -12.82 -34.65 -7.37
C PRO A 439 -13.80 -33.95 -6.41
N PRO A 440 -14.14 -34.54 -5.25
CA PRO A 440 -15.10 -33.97 -4.30
C PRO A 440 -14.85 -32.52 -3.87
N PRO A 441 -13.60 -32.04 -3.70
CA PRO A 441 -13.33 -30.63 -3.41
C PRO A 441 -13.91 -29.64 -4.44
N LEU A 442 -13.85 -29.97 -5.74
CA LEU A 442 -14.44 -29.16 -6.80
C LEU A 442 -15.98 -29.14 -6.69
N VAL A 443 -16.60 -30.30 -6.50
CA VAL A 443 -18.06 -30.42 -6.34
C VAL A 443 -18.55 -29.64 -5.10
N LYS A 444 -17.82 -29.74 -3.99
CA LYS A 444 -18.09 -28.95 -2.78
C LYS A 444 -18.03 -27.45 -3.03
N GLN A 445 -17.08 -27.01 -3.84
CA GLN A 445 -16.91 -25.59 -4.17
C GLN A 445 -18.04 -25.08 -5.08
N VAL A 446 -18.52 -25.91 -6.03
CA VAL A 446 -19.74 -25.65 -6.82
C VAL A 446 -20.96 -25.52 -5.93
N VAL A 447 -21.19 -26.46 -5.01
CA VAL A 447 -22.31 -26.39 -4.03
C VAL A 447 -22.25 -25.08 -3.22
N ALA A 448 -21.06 -24.67 -2.79
CA ALA A 448 -20.89 -23.44 -2.04
C ALA A 448 -21.16 -22.17 -2.89
N TYR A 449 -20.79 -22.17 -4.17
CA TYR A 449 -21.16 -21.08 -5.10
C TYR A 449 -22.67 -21.00 -5.30
N LEU A 450 -23.34 -22.14 -5.52
CA LEU A 450 -24.80 -22.19 -5.69
C LEU A 450 -25.55 -21.68 -4.44
N ALA A 451 -25.05 -22.02 -3.26
CA ALA A 451 -25.61 -21.55 -2.00
C ALA A 451 -25.50 -20.02 -1.82
N ALA A 452 -24.39 -19.41 -2.27
CA ALA A 452 -24.13 -17.98 -2.11
C ALA A 452 -24.92 -17.11 -3.10
N THR A 453 -25.24 -17.63 -4.30
CA THR A 453 -25.74 -16.84 -5.43
C THR A 453 -27.24 -16.49 -5.35
N ARG A 454 -28.02 -17.13 -4.46
CA ARG A 454 -29.46 -16.89 -4.22
C ARG A 454 -30.32 -16.65 -5.49
N HIS A 455 -30.22 -17.58 -6.45
CA HIS A 455 -31.07 -17.62 -7.65
C HIS A 455 -31.88 -18.93 -7.82
N GLU A 456 -33.11 -18.92 -8.35
CA GLU A 456 -33.99 -20.12 -8.45
C GLU A 456 -33.27 -21.29 -9.17
N LYS A 457 -32.51 -21.00 -10.22
CA LYS A 457 -31.68 -21.99 -10.93
C LYS A 457 -30.66 -22.69 -10.01
N CYS A 458 -30.06 -21.97 -9.06
CA CYS A 458 -29.16 -22.55 -8.06
C CYS A 458 -29.89 -23.46 -7.08
N GLU A 459 -31.07 -23.05 -6.62
CA GLU A 459 -31.92 -23.86 -5.76
C GLU A 459 -32.25 -25.20 -6.44
N ARG A 460 -32.68 -25.14 -7.71
CA ARG A 460 -32.94 -26.33 -8.54
C ARG A 460 -31.73 -27.23 -8.66
N ALA A 461 -30.56 -26.66 -8.90
CA ALA A 461 -29.31 -27.39 -8.99
C ALA A 461 -28.96 -28.10 -7.68
N LEU A 462 -29.11 -27.43 -6.53
CA LEU A 462 -28.87 -28.03 -5.21
C LEU A 462 -29.83 -29.20 -4.94
N ILE A 463 -31.11 -29.10 -5.31
CA ILE A 463 -32.07 -30.20 -5.20
C ILE A 463 -31.66 -31.38 -6.10
N THR A 464 -31.15 -31.11 -7.30
CA THR A 464 -30.62 -32.15 -8.18
C THR A 464 -29.41 -32.83 -7.56
N TYR A 465 -28.44 -32.08 -7.01
CA TYR A 465 -27.28 -32.63 -6.32
C TYR A 465 -27.69 -33.50 -5.12
N LEU A 466 -28.65 -33.05 -4.32
CA LEU A 466 -29.21 -33.84 -3.20
C LEU A 466 -29.65 -35.23 -3.70
N ARG A 467 -30.45 -35.28 -4.77
CA ARG A 467 -30.95 -36.54 -5.36
C ARG A 467 -29.84 -37.40 -5.97
N VAL A 468 -28.84 -36.77 -6.61
CA VAL A 468 -27.69 -37.49 -7.19
C VAL A 468 -26.91 -38.20 -6.08
N PHE A 469 -26.59 -37.50 -4.99
CA PHE A 469 -25.84 -38.10 -3.88
C PHE A 469 -26.66 -39.15 -3.12
N GLU A 470 -27.98 -38.95 -2.97
CA GLU A 470 -28.86 -40.01 -2.47
C GLU A 470 -28.74 -41.27 -3.32
N ASN A 471 -28.89 -41.15 -4.65
CA ASN A 471 -28.82 -42.29 -5.55
C ASN A 471 -27.46 -43.01 -5.48
N MET A 472 -26.35 -42.27 -5.35
CA MET A 472 -25.03 -42.86 -5.15
C MET A 472 -24.93 -43.70 -3.87
N LEU A 473 -25.55 -43.26 -2.77
CA LEU A 473 -25.61 -44.06 -1.53
C LEU A 473 -26.54 -45.28 -1.66
N LEU A 474 -27.61 -45.19 -2.45
CA LEU A 474 -28.54 -46.30 -2.68
C LEU A 474 -27.96 -47.37 -3.61
N GLN A 475 -27.11 -46.98 -4.55
CA GLN A 475 -26.50 -47.81 -5.58
C GLN A 475 -24.96 -47.73 -5.55
N PRO A 476 -24.31 -48.21 -4.47
CA PRO A 476 -22.87 -48.02 -4.25
C PRO A 476 -22.01 -48.66 -5.35
N GLU A 477 -22.44 -49.76 -5.95
CA GLU A 477 -21.81 -50.40 -7.11
C GLU A 477 -21.67 -49.50 -8.36
N THR A 478 -22.46 -48.44 -8.45
CA THR A 478 -22.42 -47.47 -9.57
C THR A 478 -21.91 -46.09 -9.14
N ALA A 479 -21.59 -45.91 -7.85
CA ALA A 479 -21.14 -44.64 -7.31
C ALA A 479 -19.70 -44.33 -7.76
N VAL A 480 -19.46 -43.06 -8.10
CA VAL A 480 -18.15 -42.58 -8.53
C VAL A 480 -17.25 -42.22 -7.34
N TYR A 481 -17.84 -41.91 -6.20
CA TYR A 481 -17.14 -41.51 -4.98
C TYR A 481 -17.24 -42.58 -3.89
N SER A 482 -16.31 -42.55 -2.95
CA SER A 482 -16.43 -43.35 -1.73
C SER A 482 -17.66 -42.93 -0.92
N ARG A 483 -18.17 -43.85 -0.10
CA ARG A 483 -19.33 -43.58 0.75
C ARG A 483 -19.16 -42.34 1.62
N GLU A 484 -17.98 -42.18 2.24
CA GLU A 484 -17.65 -41.04 3.11
C GLU A 484 -17.69 -39.71 2.34
N GLU A 485 -17.18 -39.68 1.12
CA GLU A 485 -17.21 -38.49 0.26
C GLU A 485 -18.64 -38.13 -0.16
N VAL A 486 -19.46 -39.12 -0.51
CA VAL A 486 -20.88 -38.88 -0.85
C VAL A 486 -21.64 -38.35 0.37
N GLU A 487 -21.44 -38.93 1.56
CA GLU A 487 -22.05 -38.45 2.81
C GLU A 487 -21.65 -36.99 3.10
N MET A 488 -20.37 -36.63 2.92
CA MET A 488 -19.87 -35.26 3.07
C MET A 488 -20.50 -34.28 2.08
N LEU A 489 -20.62 -34.66 0.79
CA LEU A 489 -21.25 -33.83 -0.23
C LEU A 489 -22.75 -33.66 0.01
N LEU A 490 -23.41 -34.71 0.50
CA LEU A 490 -24.82 -34.70 0.88
C LEU A 490 -25.09 -33.80 2.08
N ASP A 491 -24.24 -33.83 3.11
CA ASP A 491 -24.29 -32.92 4.26
C ASP A 491 -24.17 -31.47 3.81
N ARG A 492 -23.16 -31.15 2.99
CA ARG A 492 -22.94 -29.79 2.48
C ARG A 492 -24.09 -29.28 1.64
N THR A 493 -24.69 -30.14 0.83
CA THR A 493 -25.86 -29.79 0.01
C THR A 493 -27.09 -29.54 0.89
N SER A 494 -27.27 -30.33 1.95
CA SER A 494 -28.38 -30.16 2.90
C SER A 494 -28.28 -28.84 3.67
N VAL A 495 -27.08 -28.48 4.15
CA VAL A 495 -26.80 -27.16 4.76
C VAL A 495 -27.06 -26.02 3.78
N ALA A 496 -26.67 -26.18 2.52
CA ALA A 496 -26.91 -25.17 1.48
C ALA A 496 -28.41 -24.96 1.22
N LEU A 497 -29.20 -26.04 1.13
CA LEU A 497 -30.65 -25.99 0.97
C LEU A 497 -31.34 -25.35 2.18
N ALA A 498 -30.91 -25.69 3.41
CA ALA A 498 -31.46 -25.10 4.63
C ALA A 498 -31.25 -23.56 4.65
N ARG A 499 -30.06 -23.08 4.30
CA ARG A 499 -29.74 -21.64 4.25
C ARG A 499 -30.48 -20.87 3.15
N TYR A 500 -30.95 -21.58 2.12
CA TYR A 500 -31.69 -20.98 1.02
C TYR A 500 -33.08 -20.50 1.47
N ALA A 501 -33.65 -21.16 2.48
CA ALA A 501 -34.85 -20.75 3.21
C ALA A 501 -36.13 -20.55 2.37
N THR A 502 -36.23 -21.20 1.21
CA THR A 502 -37.42 -21.18 0.34
C THR A 502 -38.30 -22.41 0.55
N PRO A 503 -39.64 -22.32 0.34
CA PRO A 503 -40.55 -23.47 0.51
C PRO A 503 -40.15 -24.71 -0.31
N ARG A 504 -39.55 -24.52 -1.48
CA ARG A 504 -39.11 -25.61 -2.36
C ARG A 504 -37.84 -26.29 -1.84
N ALA A 505 -36.82 -25.54 -1.42
CA ALA A 505 -35.63 -26.09 -0.78
C ALA A 505 -35.98 -26.86 0.50
N TRP A 506 -36.87 -26.29 1.33
CA TRP A 506 -37.37 -26.95 2.53
C TRP A 506 -38.08 -28.25 2.24
N ARG A 507 -38.96 -28.27 1.23
CA ARG A 507 -39.67 -29.49 0.84
C ARG A 507 -38.67 -30.60 0.48
N ALA A 508 -37.65 -30.27 -0.33
CA ALA A 508 -36.62 -31.24 -0.69
C ALA A 508 -35.83 -31.76 0.53
N LEU A 509 -35.48 -30.87 1.48
CA LEU A 509 -34.77 -31.26 2.69
C LEU A 509 -35.64 -32.13 3.62
N VAL A 510 -36.91 -31.77 3.82
CA VAL A 510 -37.90 -32.56 4.59
C VAL A 510 -38.15 -33.92 3.95
N ASP A 511 -38.30 -33.97 2.63
CA ASP A 511 -38.46 -35.21 1.87
C ASP A 511 -37.23 -36.12 2.01
N HIS A 512 -36.02 -35.57 2.03
CA HIS A 512 -34.79 -36.31 2.32
C HIS A 512 -34.76 -36.83 3.76
N GLY A 513 -34.92 -35.92 4.73
CA GLY A 513 -34.68 -36.21 6.14
C GLY A 513 -35.69 -37.13 6.80
N LEU A 514 -36.89 -37.27 6.24
CA LEU A 514 -37.90 -38.21 6.70
C LEU A 514 -37.80 -39.61 6.05
N LYS A 515 -36.83 -39.85 5.15
CA LYS A 515 -36.59 -41.19 4.60
C LYS A 515 -36.09 -42.14 5.69
N THR A 516 -36.58 -43.37 5.65
CA THR A 516 -36.22 -44.44 6.61
C THR A 516 -35.14 -45.39 6.08
N GLU A 517 -34.57 -45.08 4.92
CA GLU A 517 -33.59 -45.94 4.23
C GLU A 517 -32.21 -45.88 4.90
N ALA A 518 -31.75 -47.02 5.43
CA ALA A 518 -30.54 -47.11 6.24
C ALA A 518 -29.26 -46.83 5.44
N ARG A 519 -29.29 -47.05 4.11
CA ARG A 519 -28.15 -46.75 3.21
C ARG A 519 -27.82 -45.26 3.13
N LEU A 520 -28.79 -44.39 3.41
CA LEU A 520 -28.60 -42.92 3.41
C LEU A 520 -27.89 -42.40 4.69
N GLY A 521 -27.45 -43.31 5.57
CA GLY A 521 -26.93 -42.98 6.90
C GLY A 521 -28.06 -42.53 7.82
N THR A 522 -27.93 -41.32 8.37
CA THR A 522 -28.94 -40.73 9.25
C THR A 522 -29.54 -39.45 8.64
N PRO A 523 -30.45 -39.55 7.64
CA PRO A 523 -31.03 -38.39 6.96
C PRO A 523 -31.66 -37.38 7.91
N MET A 524 -32.25 -37.85 9.00
CA MET A 524 -32.94 -37.02 9.97
C MET A 524 -32.01 -36.05 10.70
N VAL A 525 -30.71 -36.37 10.86
CA VAL A 525 -29.71 -35.43 11.42
C VAL A 525 -29.61 -34.18 10.55
N ARG A 526 -29.70 -34.31 9.23
CA ARG A 526 -29.59 -33.19 8.28
C ARG A 526 -30.79 -32.24 8.35
N LEU A 527 -31.92 -32.67 8.92
CA LEU A 527 -33.06 -31.78 9.20
C LEU A 527 -32.78 -30.80 10.33
N ALA A 528 -31.84 -31.10 11.23
CA ALA A 528 -31.48 -30.22 12.32
C ALA A 528 -31.04 -28.83 11.82
N GLU A 529 -30.43 -28.76 10.63
CA GLU A 529 -30.06 -27.51 9.96
C GLU A 529 -31.26 -26.59 9.69
N ALA A 530 -32.47 -27.16 9.54
CA ALA A 530 -33.71 -26.40 9.37
C ALA A 530 -34.08 -25.57 10.60
N GLY A 531 -33.63 -25.97 11.78
CA GLY A 531 -33.90 -25.28 13.04
C GLY A 531 -33.38 -23.85 13.10
N HIS A 532 -32.46 -23.47 12.21
CA HIS A 532 -31.92 -22.11 12.14
C HIS A 532 -32.80 -21.14 11.34
N GLN A 533 -33.94 -21.59 10.82
CA GLN A 533 -34.77 -20.82 9.91
C GLN A 533 -36.25 -20.90 10.30
N ASP A 534 -37.01 -19.88 9.92
CA ASP A 534 -38.44 -19.81 10.17
C ASP A 534 -39.23 -20.48 9.04
N LEU A 535 -39.92 -21.59 9.36
CA LEU A 535 -40.76 -22.34 8.42
C LEU A 535 -42.22 -21.87 8.40
N SER A 536 -42.55 -20.74 9.03
CA SER A 536 -43.94 -20.26 9.19
C SER A 536 -44.69 -20.09 7.86
N ALA A 537 -43.96 -19.80 6.78
CA ALA A 537 -44.50 -19.69 5.42
C ALA A 537 -44.91 -21.04 4.79
N SER A 538 -44.50 -22.18 5.37
CA SER A 538 -44.69 -23.53 4.84
C SER A 538 -45.44 -24.45 5.81
N LYS A 539 -46.67 -24.07 6.18
CA LYS A 539 -47.51 -24.80 7.17
C LYS A 539 -47.69 -26.29 6.88
N ASP A 540 -47.80 -26.69 5.61
CA ASP A 540 -47.83 -28.09 5.17
C ASP A 540 -46.60 -28.87 5.70
N LEU A 541 -45.40 -28.33 5.49
CA LEU A 541 -44.15 -28.97 5.90
C LEU A 541 -44.02 -29.00 7.43
N VAL A 542 -44.43 -27.93 8.11
CA VAL A 542 -44.48 -27.89 9.59
C VAL A 542 -45.42 -28.97 10.12
N GLY A 543 -46.60 -29.14 9.53
CA GLY A 543 -47.54 -30.20 9.88
C GLY A 543 -46.95 -31.60 9.70
N ARG A 544 -46.19 -31.83 8.62
CA ARG A 544 -45.48 -33.11 8.39
C ARG A 544 -44.41 -33.38 9.46
N LEU A 545 -43.63 -32.37 9.85
CA LEU A 545 -42.62 -32.51 10.90
C LEU A 545 -43.25 -32.75 12.29
N ILE A 546 -44.34 -32.06 12.62
CA ILE A 546 -45.11 -32.31 13.85
C ILE A 546 -45.68 -33.74 13.85
N ALA A 547 -46.22 -34.21 12.72
CA ALA A 547 -46.73 -35.57 12.59
C ALA A 547 -45.60 -36.61 12.77
N ALA A 548 -44.43 -36.38 12.19
CA ALA A 548 -43.25 -37.23 12.38
C ALA A 548 -42.79 -37.25 13.86
N LEU A 549 -42.75 -36.08 14.51
CA LEU A 549 -42.43 -35.98 15.95
C LEU A 549 -43.40 -36.83 16.77
N LYS A 550 -44.71 -36.68 16.56
CA LYS A 550 -45.74 -37.44 17.27
C LYS A 550 -45.69 -38.95 16.99
N ALA A 551 -45.23 -39.36 15.82
CA ALA A 551 -45.09 -40.76 15.47
C ALA A 551 -43.92 -41.45 16.19
N GLU A 552 -42.83 -40.73 16.45
CA GLU A 552 -41.64 -41.22 17.16
C GLU A 552 -41.78 -41.15 18.69
N LEU A 553 -42.80 -40.47 19.22
CA LEU A 553 -43.03 -40.39 20.67
C LEU A 553 -43.29 -41.78 21.30
N PRO A 554 -42.73 -42.07 22.49
CA PRO A 554 -42.94 -43.35 23.17
C PRO A 554 -44.43 -43.62 23.42
N ARG A 555 -44.94 -44.76 22.90
CA ARG A 555 -46.29 -45.27 23.20
C ARG A 555 -46.21 -46.38 24.24
N GLY A 556 -46.97 -46.25 25.32
CA GLY A 556 -47.06 -47.29 26.34
C GLY A 556 -47.93 -48.44 25.86
N VAL A 557 -47.33 -49.53 25.39
CA VAL A 557 -48.04 -50.80 25.14
C VAL A 557 -47.20 -51.95 25.70
N LEU A 558 -47.72 -52.61 26.74
CA LEU A 558 -47.27 -53.93 27.23
C LEU A 558 -45.74 -54.10 27.42
N GLY A 559 -45.12 -53.23 28.23
CA GLY A 559 -43.82 -53.50 28.86
C GLY A 559 -42.56 -53.32 28.02
N PHE A 560 -42.63 -53.03 26.73
CA PHE A 560 -41.47 -52.72 25.89
C PHE A 560 -41.59 -51.33 25.26
N VAL A 561 -40.76 -50.39 25.73
CA VAL A 561 -40.64 -49.04 25.13
C VAL A 561 -39.39 -49.01 24.26
N LYS A 562 -39.56 -48.96 22.94
CA LYS A 562 -38.46 -48.65 22.02
C LYS A 562 -38.19 -47.15 22.10
N LYS A 563 -37.12 -46.76 22.81
CA LYS A 563 -36.67 -45.37 22.92
C LYS A 563 -35.88 -45.00 21.66
N ASN A 564 -36.17 -43.85 21.08
CA ASN A 564 -35.46 -43.33 19.91
C ASN A 564 -35.12 -41.84 20.14
N ASP A 565 -34.50 -41.57 21.29
CA ASP A 565 -34.27 -40.24 21.84
C ASP A 565 -33.50 -39.32 20.88
N GLU A 566 -32.62 -39.88 20.05
CA GLU A 566 -31.86 -39.13 19.03
C GLU A 566 -32.75 -38.58 17.92
N ARG A 567 -33.68 -39.40 17.39
CA ARG A 567 -34.64 -38.97 16.35
C ARG A 567 -35.57 -37.87 16.84
N LEU A 568 -36.06 -38.03 18.07
CA LEU A 568 -36.86 -37.00 18.74
C LEU A 568 -36.08 -35.70 18.88
N GLY A 569 -34.80 -35.77 19.28
CA GLY A 569 -33.90 -34.63 19.35
C GLY A 569 -33.78 -33.87 18.02
N TRP A 570 -33.54 -34.56 16.91
CA TRP A 570 -33.40 -33.91 15.59
C TRP A 570 -34.70 -33.27 15.10
N LEU A 571 -35.86 -33.90 15.32
CA LEU A 571 -37.15 -33.33 14.93
C LEU A 571 -37.50 -32.08 15.77
N ILE A 572 -37.17 -32.11 17.07
CA ILE A 572 -37.32 -30.95 17.95
C ILE A 572 -36.40 -29.81 17.48
N GLN A 573 -35.14 -30.11 17.17
CA GLN A 573 -34.20 -29.11 16.67
C GLN A 573 -34.69 -28.52 15.34
N ALA A 574 -35.16 -29.33 14.40
CA ALA A 574 -35.70 -28.87 13.11
C ALA A 574 -36.89 -27.90 13.26
N LEU A 575 -37.70 -28.06 14.31
CA LEU A 575 -38.85 -27.21 14.61
C LEU A 575 -38.48 -25.96 15.43
N SER A 576 -37.29 -25.92 16.04
CA SER A 576 -36.94 -24.93 17.06
C SER A 576 -36.83 -23.48 16.56
N GLY A 577 -36.68 -23.26 15.25
CA GLY A 577 -36.64 -21.94 14.62
C GLY A 577 -38.01 -21.39 14.18
N THR A 578 -39.09 -22.17 14.31
CA THR A 578 -40.42 -21.82 13.75
C THR A 578 -41.40 -21.37 14.83
N PRO A 579 -41.70 -20.06 14.96
CA PRO A 579 -42.51 -19.49 16.05
C PRO A 579 -44.03 -19.64 15.81
N LEU A 580 -44.49 -20.81 15.33
CA LEU A 580 -45.92 -21.08 15.14
C LEU A 580 -46.59 -21.61 16.41
N PRO A 581 -47.86 -21.26 16.69
CA PRO A 581 -48.60 -21.77 17.86
C PRO A 581 -48.70 -23.29 17.91
N GLU A 582 -48.88 -23.94 16.75
CA GLU A 582 -48.93 -25.40 16.62
C GLU A 582 -47.60 -26.09 16.93
N VAL A 583 -46.46 -25.45 16.61
CA VAL A 583 -45.13 -25.92 17.00
C VAL A 583 -44.92 -25.79 18.50
N ARG A 584 -45.28 -24.63 19.07
CA ARG A 584 -45.22 -24.41 20.52
C ARG A 584 -46.07 -25.42 21.28
N ALA A 585 -47.30 -25.68 20.80
CA ALA A 585 -48.18 -26.68 21.40
C ALA A 585 -47.60 -28.09 21.32
N ALA A 586 -47.02 -28.48 20.18
CA ALA A 586 -46.38 -29.78 20.01
C ALA A 586 -45.17 -29.95 20.93
N LEU A 587 -44.30 -28.93 21.06
CA LEU A 587 -43.14 -28.98 21.96
C LEU A 587 -43.57 -28.98 23.44
N GLN A 588 -44.60 -28.21 23.81
CA GLN A 588 -45.13 -28.19 25.16
C GLN A 588 -45.72 -29.55 25.54
N GLU A 589 -46.44 -30.21 24.61
CA GLU A 589 -46.95 -31.58 24.79
C GLU A 589 -45.82 -32.57 25.10
N VAL A 590 -44.65 -32.42 24.49
CA VAL A 590 -43.46 -33.25 24.77
C VAL A 590 -42.92 -32.99 26.18
N VAL A 591 -42.79 -31.72 26.58
CA VAL A 591 -42.31 -31.33 27.92
C VAL A 591 -43.24 -31.88 29.01
N ASP A 592 -44.55 -31.74 28.82
CA ASP A 592 -45.54 -32.11 29.83
C ASP A 592 -45.66 -33.63 30.01
N LYS A 593 -45.62 -34.40 28.91
CA LYS A 593 -45.84 -35.85 28.94
C LYS A 593 -44.60 -36.67 29.28
N TYR A 594 -43.40 -36.13 29.06
CA TYR A 594 -42.15 -36.86 29.21
C TYR A 594 -41.12 -36.11 30.09
N PRO A 595 -41.49 -35.66 31.31
CA PRO A 595 -40.57 -34.91 32.16
C PRO A 595 -39.33 -35.74 32.52
N GLY A 596 -38.16 -35.09 32.52
CA GLY A 596 -36.87 -35.72 32.84
C GLY A 596 -36.24 -36.55 31.72
N GLN A 597 -36.84 -36.58 30.52
CA GLN A 597 -36.19 -37.15 29.33
C GLN A 597 -35.33 -36.10 28.62
N LYS A 598 -34.17 -36.50 28.07
CA LYS A 598 -33.24 -35.59 27.37
C LYS A 598 -33.89 -34.85 26.20
N PHE A 599 -34.75 -35.51 25.43
CA PHE A 599 -35.46 -34.86 24.33
C PHE A 599 -36.53 -33.86 24.82
N ALA A 600 -37.13 -34.08 25.99
CA ALA A 600 -38.06 -33.13 26.59
C ALA A 600 -37.34 -31.88 27.11
N GLU A 601 -36.12 -32.02 27.65
CA GLU A 601 -35.26 -30.89 27.99
C GLU A 601 -34.91 -30.05 26.74
N ALA A 602 -34.57 -30.72 25.62
CA ALA A 602 -34.33 -30.05 24.34
C ALA A 602 -35.58 -29.30 23.82
N ALA A 603 -36.77 -29.88 23.98
CA ALA A 603 -38.03 -29.21 23.64
C ALA A 603 -38.28 -27.97 24.52
N GLY A 604 -37.99 -28.06 25.81
CA GLY A 604 -38.06 -26.92 26.73
C GLY A 604 -37.11 -25.79 26.36
N ALA A 605 -35.86 -26.10 25.98
CA ALA A 605 -34.90 -25.13 25.50
C ALA A 605 -35.35 -24.44 24.20
N ALA A 606 -35.89 -25.21 23.25
CA ALA A 606 -36.45 -24.69 22.01
C ALA A 606 -37.63 -23.72 22.26
N LEU A 607 -38.55 -24.08 23.19
CA LEU A 607 -39.66 -23.21 23.60
C LEU A 607 -39.19 -21.89 24.19
N ALA A 608 -38.17 -21.92 25.05
CA ALA A 608 -37.59 -20.71 25.65
C ALA A 608 -36.97 -19.79 24.60
N SER A 609 -36.23 -20.35 23.63
CA SER A 609 -35.63 -19.60 22.52
C SER A 609 -36.68 -18.87 21.67
N LEU A 610 -37.78 -19.55 21.34
CA LEU A 610 -38.90 -18.98 20.57
C LEU A 610 -39.63 -17.83 21.29
N GLY A 611 -39.44 -17.67 22.60
CA GLY A 611 -39.97 -16.55 23.38
C GLY A 611 -39.16 -15.26 23.27
N ASN A 612 -37.84 -15.34 23.01
CA ASN A 612 -36.92 -14.21 23.07
C ASN A 612 -36.73 -13.46 21.74
N SER A 613 -36.93 -14.11 20.60
CA SER A 613 -36.69 -13.55 19.26
C SER A 613 -37.69 -12.46 18.81
N SER A 614 -38.70 -12.13 19.63
CA SER A 614 -39.72 -11.11 19.35
C SER A 614 -39.28 -9.66 19.62
N LYS A 615 -38.07 -9.41 20.17
CA LYS A 615 -37.72 -8.12 20.80
C LYS A 615 -36.55 -7.33 20.19
N THR A 616 -35.97 -7.71 19.05
CA THR A 616 -34.78 -7.01 18.55
C THR A 616 -34.69 -6.97 17.03
N GLN A 617 -35.32 -5.97 16.41
CA GLN A 617 -34.93 -5.46 15.09
C GLN A 617 -35.19 -3.94 15.02
N ASP A 618 -34.28 -3.17 15.60
CA ASP A 618 -33.92 -1.83 15.15
C ASP A 618 -32.39 -1.73 15.25
N ALA A 619 -31.71 -1.70 14.12
CA ALA A 619 -30.26 -1.49 14.04
C ALA A 619 -29.97 -0.06 13.56
N PRO A 620 -29.04 0.70 14.18
CA PRO A 620 -28.63 2.00 13.68
C PRO A 620 -27.77 1.87 12.40
N GLY A 621 -27.91 2.83 11.49
CA GLY A 621 -27.25 2.86 10.18
C GLY A 621 -25.71 2.87 10.24
N LEU A 622 -25.10 2.25 9.22
CA LEU A 622 -23.66 2.18 8.96
C LEU A 622 -23.00 3.57 9.01
N GLY A 623 -22.06 3.78 9.95
CA GLY A 623 -21.09 4.88 9.88
C GLY A 623 -19.80 4.43 9.18
N LEU A 624 -19.17 5.32 8.41
CA LEU A 624 -17.84 5.08 7.80
C LEU A 624 -16.77 5.67 8.72
N ALA A 625 -15.78 4.87 9.13
CA ALA A 625 -14.66 5.34 9.96
C ALA A 625 -13.35 4.69 9.52
N GLY A 626 -12.23 5.38 9.72
CA GLY A 626 -10.92 4.88 9.28
C GLY A 626 -9.74 5.75 9.70
N ASP A 627 -8.57 5.40 9.16
CA ASP A 627 -7.29 6.06 9.41
C ASP A 627 -6.98 7.07 8.28
N LEU A 628 -6.63 8.30 8.66
CA LEU A 628 -6.39 9.40 7.74
C LEU A 628 -5.04 9.27 7.03
N GLU A 629 -4.02 8.65 7.64
CA GLU A 629 -2.70 8.44 7.01
C GLU A 629 -2.78 7.46 5.83
N LEU A 630 -3.78 6.58 5.87
CA LEU A 630 -3.93 5.50 4.91
C LEU A 630 -4.91 5.83 3.80
N PHE A 631 -5.98 6.55 4.12
CA PHE A 631 -6.91 7.06 3.13
C PHE A 631 -6.42 8.33 2.44
N GLY A 632 -5.72 9.20 3.18
CA GLY A 632 -5.52 10.58 2.78
C GLY A 632 -6.82 11.39 2.83
N LEU A 633 -6.73 12.64 3.26
CA LEU A 633 -7.87 13.56 3.21
C LEU A 633 -8.49 13.70 1.79
N PRO A 634 -7.70 13.78 0.70
CA PRO A 634 -8.27 13.96 -0.63
C PRO A 634 -9.16 12.79 -1.08
N SER A 635 -8.66 11.55 -0.96
CA SER A 635 -9.38 10.35 -1.39
C SER A 635 -10.60 10.06 -0.50
N LEU A 636 -10.54 10.42 0.78
CA LEU A 636 -11.69 10.38 1.68
C LEU A 636 -12.81 11.31 1.22
N LEU A 637 -12.50 12.60 1.01
CA LEU A 637 -13.50 13.58 0.55
C LEU A 637 -14.09 13.19 -0.81
N GLN A 638 -13.26 12.66 -1.72
CA GLN A 638 -13.72 12.14 -3.01
C GLN A 638 -14.68 10.95 -2.84
N THR A 639 -14.34 9.99 -1.98
CA THR A 639 -15.18 8.80 -1.75
C THR A 639 -16.56 9.20 -1.23
N LEU A 640 -16.61 10.15 -0.30
CA LEU A 640 -17.86 10.72 0.21
C LEU A 640 -18.63 11.48 -0.89
N ALA A 641 -17.93 12.18 -1.78
CA ALA A 641 -18.55 12.84 -2.92
C ALA A 641 -19.17 11.86 -3.93
N GLN A 642 -18.45 10.81 -4.30
CA GLN A 642 -18.88 9.79 -5.26
C GLN A 642 -20.04 8.95 -4.75
N THR A 643 -20.05 8.65 -3.45
CA THR A 643 -21.15 7.93 -2.79
C THR A 643 -22.39 8.77 -2.56
N GLN A 644 -22.34 10.08 -2.90
CA GLN A 644 -23.45 11.02 -2.78
C GLN A 644 -24.02 11.08 -1.35
N VAL A 645 -23.19 10.89 -0.33
CA VAL A 645 -23.66 10.84 1.06
C VAL A 645 -24.00 12.23 1.60
N THR A 646 -24.89 12.25 2.59
CA THR A 646 -25.33 13.44 3.32
C THR A 646 -25.03 13.24 4.80
N GLY A 647 -24.22 14.09 5.40
CA GLY A 647 -23.81 13.94 6.80
C GLY A 647 -22.62 14.78 7.20
N VAL A 648 -22.06 14.46 8.36
CA VAL A 648 -20.94 15.18 8.97
C VAL A 648 -19.72 14.27 9.05
N LEU A 649 -18.63 14.69 8.42
CA LEU A 649 -17.30 14.11 8.58
C LEU A 649 -16.58 14.81 9.73
N THR A 650 -16.08 14.04 10.69
CA THR A 650 -15.24 14.53 11.78
C THR A 650 -13.83 13.97 11.62
N LEU A 651 -12.84 14.85 11.63
CA LEU A 651 -11.41 14.50 11.62
C LEU A 651 -10.87 14.63 13.04
N MET A 652 -10.19 13.60 13.50
CA MET A 652 -9.68 13.49 14.86
C MET A 652 -8.17 13.27 14.82
N ASN A 653 -7.44 13.97 15.68
CA ASN A 653 -6.01 13.76 15.86
C ASN A 653 -5.71 12.43 16.58
N THR A 654 -4.42 12.13 16.78
CA THR A 654 -3.96 10.94 17.52
C THR A 654 -4.48 10.85 18.95
N ASP A 655 -4.77 11.98 19.60
CA ASP A 655 -5.41 12.04 20.93
C ASP A 655 -6.93 11.84 20.90
N ARG A 656 -7.50 11.50 19.74
CA ARG A 656 -8.95 11.37 19.48
C ARG A 656 -9.75 12.65 19.74
N ARG A 657 -9.11 13.82 19.68
CA ARG A 657 -9.80 15.11 19.74
C ARG A 657 -10.21 15.54 18.35
N ALA A 658 -11.45 16.00 18.21
CA ALA A 658 -11.95 16.53 16.94
C ALA A 658 -11.20 17.82 16.58
N GLU A 659 -10.45 17.78 15.49
CA GLU A 659 -9.65 18.90 15.00
C GLU A 659 -10.43 19.71 13.94
N ALA A 660 -11.19 19.00 13.11
CA ALA A 660 -12.04 19.62 12.10
C ALA A 660 -13.32 18.84 11.83
N THR A 661 -14.31 19.56 11.28
CA THR A 661 -15.57 18.99 10.81
C THR A 661 -15.87 19.48 9.39
N VAL A 662 -16.31 18.59 8.52
CA VAL A 662 -16.74 18.89 7.14
C VAL A 662 -18.19 18.41 6.95
N ILE A 663 -19.03 19.27 6.40
CA ILE A 663 -20.45 19.02 6.18
C ILE A 663 -20.65 18.72 4.69
N LEU A 664 -21.25 17.57 4.41
CA LEU A 664 -21.58 17.12 3.05
C LEU A 664 -23.09 16.98 2.87
N HIS A 665 -23.59 17.42 1.72
CA HIS A 665 -24.98 17.24 1.30
C HIS A 665 -25.04 16.71 -0.11
N ASN A 666 -25.56 15.48 -0.28
CA ASN A 666 -25.63 14.78 -1.56
C ASN A 666 -24.26 14.73 -2.27
N GLY A 667 -23.20 14.40 -1.52
CA GLY A 667 -21.83 14.36 -1.99
C GLY A 667 -21.17 15.73 -2.28
N LYS A 668 -21.87 16.84 -2.04
CA LYS A 668 -21.32 18.20 -2.24
C LYS A 668 -20.88 18.83 -0.92
N PHE A 669 -19.87 19.68 -0.99
CA PHE A 669 -19.40 20.45 0.16
C PHE A 669 -20.42 21.53 0.54
N ARG A 670 -20.70 21.70 1.83
CA ARG A 670 -21.58 22.76 2.35
C ARG A 670 -20.91 23.66 3.37
N GLY A 671 -19.86 23.19 4.03
CA GLY A 671 -19.17 23.97 5.05
C GLY A 671 -18.18 23.12 5.82
N ALA A 672 -17.21 23.79 6.43
CA ALA A 672 -16.27 23.16 7.35
C ALA A 672 -15.92 24.09 8.50
N ARG A 673 -15.30 23.51 9.53
CA ARG A 673 -14.70 24.23 10.64
C ARG A 673 -13.37 23.57 11.01
N CYS A 674 -12.33 24.36 11.15
CA CYS A 674 -11.01 23.96 11.61
C CYS A 674 -10.46 25.05 12.53
N GLY A 675 -10.40 24.79 13.83
CA GLY A 675 -10.15 25.85 14.82
C GLY A 675 -11.15 27.01 14.70
N ASN A 676 -10.63 28.22 14.45
CA ASN A 676 -11.43 29.44 14.26
C ASN A 676 -11.88 29.65 12.80
N LEU A 677 -11.31 28.90 11.84
CA LEU A 677 -11.62 29.04 10.42
C LEU A 677 -12.94 28.34 10.09
N ARG A 678 -13.64 28.86 9.08
CA ARG A 678 -14.92 28.34 8.59
C ARG A 678 -14.95 28.27 7.07
N GLY A 679 -15.87 27.49 6.52
CA GLY A 679 -16.07 27.41 5.08
C GLY A 679 -14.90 26.74 4.36
N THR A 680 -14.58 27.20 3.16
CA THR A 680 -13.54 26.62 2.30
C THR A 680 -12.13 26.83 2.88
N GLU A 681 -11.86 27.97 3.53
CA GLU A 681 -10.57 28.23 4.22
C GLU A 681 -10.26 27.18 5.28
N ALA A 682 -11.29 26.72 6.02
CA ALA A 682 -11.11 25.64 6.98
C ALA A 682 -10.71 24.31 6.31
N VAL A 683 -11.17 24.06 5.08
CA VAL A 683 -10.74 22.88 4.31
C VAL A 683 -9.31 23.07 3.83
N TYR A 684 -8.97 24.22 3.24
CA TYR A 684 -7.62 24.48 2.74
C TYR A 684 -6.56 24.41 3.85
N GLN A 685 -6.88 24.89 5.05
CA GLN A 685 -6.00 24.78 6.22
C GLN A 685 -5.60 23.32 6.53
N LEU A 686 -6.49 22.35 6.29
CA LEU A 686 -6.23 20.92 6.48
C LEU A 686 -5.29 20.34 5.43
N PHE A 687 -5.30 20.91 4.21
CA PHE A 687 -4.34 20.56 3.17
C PHE A 687 -2.97 21.18 3.43
N GLU A 688 -2.95 22.44 3.86
CA GLU A 688 -1.72 23.16 4.20
C GLU A 688 -0.96 22.50 5.36
N ARG A 689 -1.71 21.96 6.33
CA ARG A 689 -1.17 21.29 7.52
C ARG A 689 -1.83 19.92 7.73
N PRO A 690 -1.43 18.92 6.95
CA PRO A 690 -1.91 17.57 7.19
C PRO A 690 -1.43 17.08 8.55
N PHE A 691 -2.27 16.33 9.25
CA PHE A 691 -1.96 15.75 10.55
C PHE A 691 -2.30 14.26 10.58
N PRO A 692 -1.56 13.45 11.36
CA PRO A 692 -1.87 12.05 11.57
C PRO A 692 -3.15 11.91 12.42
N GLY A 693 -4.04 11.00 12.05
CA GLY A 693 -5.33 10.94 12.72
C GLY A 693 -6.31 9.90 12.19
N THR A 694 -7.53 9.96 12.69
CA THR A 694 -8.65 9.11 12.26
C THR A 694 -9.83 9.95 11.83
N PHE A 695 -10.77 9.36 11.11
CA PHE A 695 -11.99 10.02 10.71
C PHE A 695 -13.22 9.19 11.03
N ALA A 696 -14.35 9.88 11.21
CA ALA A 696 -15.65 9.26 11.32
C ALA A 696 -16.69 10.10 10.56
N PHE A 697 -17.50 9.43 9.74
CA PHE A 697 -18.61 10.01 9.03
C PHE A 697 -19.92 9.47 9.60
N VAL A 698 -20.80 10.40 9.97
CA VAL A 698 -22.13 10.11 10.48
C VAL A 698 -23.16 10.65 9.50
N SER A 699 -23.97 9.75 8.93
CA SER A 699 -25.10 10.12 8.08
C SER A 699 -26.10 10.94 8.88
N ARG A 700 -26.46 12.12 8.37
CA ARG A 700 -27.36 13.06 9.03
C ARG A 700 -28.22 13.79 8.01
N PRO A 701 -29.56 13.72 8.09
CA PRO A 701 -30.44 14.40 7.14
C PRO A 701 -30.56 15.92 7.39
N ASP A 702 -30.21 16.40 8.58
CA ASP A 702 -30.37 17.79 9.06
C ASP A 702 -29.15 18.71 8.76
N VAL A 703 -28.30 18.36 7.79
CA VAL A 703 -27.07 19.10 7.48
C VAL A 703 -27.29 20.54 6.95
N GLU A 704 -28.47 20.85 6.41
CA GLU A 704 -28.78 22.20 5.92
C GLU A 704 -28.88 23.21 7.07
N GLU A 705 -29.41 22.81 8.23
CA GLU A 705 -29.48 23.65 9.43
C GLU A 705 -28.09 23.88 10.03
N LEU A 706 -27.23 22.86 9.98
CA LEU A 706 -25.86 22.90 10.52
C LEU A 706 -24.91 23.79 9.70
N SER A 707 -25.19 23.97 8.40
CA SER A 707 -24.34 24.74 7.48
C SER A 707 -24.72 26.22 7.36
N GLY A 708 -25.76 26.67 8.06
CA GLY A 708 -26.19 28.08 8.04
C GLY A 708 -26.67 28.56 6.66
N GLY A 709 -27.09 27.64 5.78
CA GLY A 709 -27.62 27.96 4.45
C GLY A 709 -26.58 28.23 3.35
N ALA A 710 -25.30 27.90 3.56
CA ALA A 710 -24.27 28.05 2.53
C ALA A 710 -24.55 27.20 1.27
N ALA A 711 -24.19 27.72 0.09
CA ALA A 711 -24.40 27.03 -1.18
C ALA A 711 -23.56 25.75 -1.28
N ALA A 712 -24.08 24.75 -1.99
CA ALA A 712 -23.36 23.49 -2.22
C ALA A 712 -22.26 23.67 -3.28
N GLU A 713 -21.02 23.38 -2.92
CA GLU A 713 -19.86 23.47 -3.81
C GLU A 713 -19.35 22.09 -4.23
N ASP A 714 -18.67 22.04 -5.37
CA ASP A 714 -18.06 20.81 -5.88
C ASP A 714 -16.78 20.47 -5.11
N VAL A 715 -16.72 19.24 -4.59
CA VAL A 715 -15.58 18.75 -3.81
C VAL A 715 -14.30 18.68 -4.65
N ILE A 716 -14.38 18.34 -5.94
CA ILE A 716 -13.20 18.16 -6.81
C ILE A 716 -12.43 19.48 -6.96
N ASN A 717 -13.14 20.60 -7.11
CA ASN A 717 -12.50 21.93 -7.21
C ASN A 717 -11.78 22.30 -5.92
N LEU A 718 -12.38 22.00 -4.76
CA LEU A 718 -11.74 22.18 -3.45
C LEU A 718 -10.49 21.32 -3.30
N LEU A 719 -10.53 20.07 -3.78
CA LEU A 719 -9.37 19.17 -3.74
C LEU A 719 -8.19 19.71 -4.56
N PHE A 720 -8.41 20.10 -5.82
CA PHE A 720 -7.32 20.60 -6.66
C PHE A 720 -6.71 21.90 -6.12
N GLU A 721 -7.54 22.81 -5.64
CA GLU A 721 -7.07 24.05 -5.01
C GLU A 721 -6.33 23.76 -3.69
N GLY A 722 -6.82 22.82 -2.88
CA GLY A 722 -6.15 22.40 -1.65
C GLY A 722 -4.76 21.82 -1.90
N VAL A 723 -4.61 20.94 -2.90
CA VAL A 723 -3.29 20.39 -3.28
C VAL A 723 -2.36 21.48 -3.80
N ARG A 724 -2.85 22.40 -4.64
CA ARG A 724 -2.06 23.55 -5.12
C ARG A 724 -1.57 24.42 -3.96
N ARG A 725 -2.44 24.72 -2.99
CA ARG A 725 -2.11 25.51 -1.80
C ARG A 725 -1.12 24.79 -0.89
N HIS A 726 -1.23 23.47 -0.72
CA HIS A 726 -0.27 22.68 0.04
C HIS A 726 1.15 22.81 -0.54
N ASP A 727 1.29 22.58 -1.84
CA ASP A 727 2.55 22.68 -2.58
C ASP A 727 3.21 24.06 -2.38
N GLU A 728 2.43 25.13 -2.54
CA GLU A 728 2.92 26.50 -2.42
C GLU A 728 3.19 26.90 -0.97
N TYR A 729 2.34 26.49 -0.03
CA TYR A 729 2.53 26.72 1.41
C TYR A 729 3.82 26.05 1.89
N LYS A 730 4.04 24.78 1.52
CA LYS A 730 5.23 24.02 1.90
C LYS A 730 6.49 24.71 1.43
N ARG A 731 6.54 25.12 0.15
CA ARG A 731 7.65 25.91 -0.40
C ARG A 731 7.85 27.23 0.35
N ALA A 732 6.78 27.97 0.62
CA ALA A 732 6.84 29.24 1.35
C ALA A 732 7.31 29.05 2.80
N ALA A 733 6.89 27.97 3.46
CA ALA A 733 7.32 27.59 4.81
C ALA A 733 8.79 27.15 4.86
N THR A 734 9.31 26.54 3.79
CA THR A 734 10.75 26.25 3.67
C THR A 734 11.59 27.53 3.52
N LEU A 735 11.06 28.55 2.85
CA LEU A 735 11.68 29.89 2.76
C LEU A 735 11.47 30.74 4.02
N VAL A 736 10.35 30.55 4.71
CA VAL A 736 9.98 31.25 5.94
C VAL A 736 9.53 30.23 6.98
N PRO A 737 10.42 29.65 7.80
CA PRO A 737 10.10 28.63 8.81
C PRO A 737 9.25 29.21 9.93
N ASP A 738 8.56 28.35 10.66
CA ASP A 738 7.60 28.73 11.70
C ASP A 738 8.15 29.67 12.77
N ASP A 739 9.38 29.42 13.16
CA ASP A 739 10.09 30.02 14.27
C ASP A 739 10.97 31.22 13.85
N VAL A 740 11.06 31.51 12.55
CA VAL A 740 11.80 32.67 12.06
C VAL A 740 11.08 33.96 12.45
N THR A 741 11.83 34.90 13.01
CA THR A 741 11.39 36.28 13.17
C THR A 741 11.92 37.08 11.99
N LEU A 742 11.08 37.94 11.41
CA LEU A 742 11.43 38.76 10.25
C LEU A 742 11.60 40.23 10.64
N GLN A 743 12.45 40.94 9.92
CA GLN A 743 12.63 42.38 10.06
C GLN A 743 12.62 43.07 8.69
N ALA A 744 12.12 44.31 8.67
CA ALA A 744 12.10 45.13 7.47
C ALA A 744 13.51 45.60 7.10
N THR A 745 13.85 45.53 5.82
CA THR A 745 15.17 45.88 5.28
C THR A 745 15.26 47.33 4.79
N GLY A 746 14.12 48.03 4.71
CA GLY A 746 13.97 49.36 4.11
C GLY A 746 13.57 49.35 2.62
N THR A 747 13.56 48.19 1.96
CA THR A 747 12.97 48.03 0.62
C THR A 747 11.44 48.06 0.72
N ALA A 748 10.78 48.72 -0.24
CA ALA A 748 9.31 48.80 -0.27
C ALA A 748 8.69 47.42 -0.54
N SER A 749 7.73 47.03 0.29
CA SER A 749 6.94 45.81 0.12
C SER A 749 5.88 45.98 -0.96
N THR A 750 5.66 44.97 -1.79
CA THR A 750 4.56 44.94 -2.77
C THR A 750 3.48 43.92 -2.38
N PRO A 751 2.17 44.21 -2.59
CA PRO A 751 1.13 43.22 -2.39
C PRO A 751 1.15 42.17 -3.50
N LEU A 752 0.63 40.97 -3.22
CA LEU A 752 0.36 39.97 -4.25
C LEU A 752 -0.86 40.38 -5.09
N PRO A 753 -0.93 40.02 -6.40
CA PRO A 753 -1.99 40.50 -7.30
C PRO A 753 -3.41 40.12 -6.91
N ASP A 754 -3.56 39.02 -6.17
CA ASP A 754 -4.82 38.42 -5.72
C ASP A 754 -5.14 38.72 -4.25
N GLU A 755 -4.34 39.57 -3.58
CA GLU A 755 -4.52 39.93 -2.17
C GLU A 755 -4.95 41.38 -2.00
N ASP A 756 -5.82 41.62 -1.02
CA ASP A 756 -6.25 42.96 -0.63
C ASP A 756 -5.08 43.75 0.02
N ALA A 757 -4.98 45.04 -0.28
CA ALA A 757 -4.03 45.95 0.34
C ALA A 757 -4.22 46.02 1.87
N ASP A 758 -5.46 45.95 2.36
CA ASP A 758 -5.75 45.96 3.80
C ASP A 758 -5.21 44.70 4.50
N PHE A 759 -5.34 43.55 3.84
CA PHE A 759 -4.76 42.29 4.31
C PHE A 759 -3.23 42.35 4.32
N ALA A 760 -2.62 42.85 3.24
CA ALA A 760 -1.17 43.01 3.18
C ALA A 760 -0.64 43.95 4.27
N HIS A 761 -1.34 45.08 4.52
CA HIS A 761 -0.99 45.99 5.59
C HIS A 761 -1.09 45.34 6.98
N LEU A 762 -2.12 44.52 7.21
CA LEU A 762 -2.29 43.76 8.46
C LEU A 762 -1.11 42.79 8.69
N VAL A 763 -0.74 42.00 7.69
CA VAL A 763 0.38 41.06 7.79
C VAL A 763 1.69 41.80 8.05
N TRP A 764 1.94 42.91 7.35
CA TRP A 764 3.13 43.75 7.57
C TRP A 764 3.20 44.29 9.00
N THR A 765 2.06 44.71 9.55
CA THR A 765 1.96 45.22 10.93
C THR A 765 2.33 44.15 11.95
N GLU A 766 1.91 42.90 11.75
CA GLU A 766 2.31 41.79 12.63
C GLU A 766 3.82 41.49 12.54
N VAL A 767 4.41 41.57 11.34
CA VAL A 767 5.87 41.44 11.17
C VAL A 767 6.63 42.50 11.94
N LEU A 768 6.19 43.77 11.91
CA LEU A 768 6.83 44.86 12.65
C LEU A 768 6.80 44.66 14.17
N LYS A 769 5.87 43.87 14.70
CA LYS A 769 5.84 43.48 16.13
C LYS A 769 6.90 42.43 16.49
N ARG A 770 7.74 42.01 15.53
CA ARG A 770 8.71 40.91 15.67
C ARG A 770 8.03 39.59 16.04
N ALA A 771 6.82 39.36 15.54
CA ALA A 771 6.20 38.06 15.63
C ALA A 771 6.99 37.04 14.79
N THR A 772 7.02 35.79 15.24
CA THR A 772 7.48 34.69 14.39
C THR A 772 6.50 34.48 13.25
N ALA A 773 6.92 33.85 12.15
CA ALA A 773 6.03 33.59 11.03
C ALA A 773 4.76 32.79 11.44
N ARG A 774 4.90 31.81 12.34
CA ARG A 774 3.76 31.10 12.94
C ARG A 774 2.90 31.99 13.85
N GLY A 775 3.53 32.95 14.53
CA GLY A 775 2.84 33.97 15.31
C GLY A 775 1.96 34.88 14.45
N CYS A 776 2.46 35.30 13.28
CA CYS A 776 1.69 36.09 12.31
C CYS A 776 0.44 35.32 11.85
N GLU A 777 0.58 34.06 11.47
CA GLU A 777 -0.57 33.23 11.03
C GLU A 777 -1.60 33.03 12.14
N SER A 778 -1.15 32.82 13.38
CA SER A 778 -2.06 32.57 14.50
C SER A 778 -2.82 33.84 14.93
N SER A 779 -2.29 35.02 14.59
CA SER A 779 -2.85 36.32 14.98
C SER A 779 -3.86 36.86 13.97
N ILE A 780 -3.87 36.33 12.75
CA ILE A 780 -4.73 36.78 11.66
C ILE A 780 -5.79 35.71 11.38
N ALA A 781 -7.06 36.11 11.32
CA ALA A 781 -8.18 35.20 11.10
C ALA A 781 -8.31 34.78 9.61
N THR A 782 -7.33 34.04 9.10
CA THR A 782 -7.28 33.49 7.74
C THR A 782 -6.48 32.18 7.73
N ASP A 783 -6.52 31.43 6.62
CA ASP A 783 -5.64 30.27 6.40
C ASP A 783 -4.14 30.63 6.39
N GLY A 784 -3.29 29.68 6.79
CA GLY A 784 -1.85 29.86 6.89
C GLY A 784 -1.18 30.14 5.55
N TYR A 785 -1.68 29.54 4.46
CA TYR A 785 -1.18 29.75 3.10
C TYR A 785 -1.11 31.22 2.69
N ARG A 786 -2.18 31.99 2.87
CA ARG A 786 -2.23 33.40 2.48
C ARG A 786 -1.19 34.25 3.18
N VAL A 787 -1.00 34.04 4.48
CA VAL A 787 0.01 34.75 5.27
C VAL A 787 1.41 34.31 4.84
N ARG A 788 1.66 33.01 4.79
CA ARG A 788 3.00 32.46 4.52
C ARG A 788 3.52 32.82 3.14
N ARG A 789 2.67 32.79 2.10
CA ARG A 789 3.09 33.18 0.74
C ARG A 789 3.47 34.65 0.64
N LEU A 790 2.80 35.53 1.39
CA LEU A 790 3.08 36.96 1.38
C LEU A 790 4.41 37.26 2.08
N LEU A 791 4.69 36.59 3.20
CA LEU A 791 5.99 36.67 3.87
C LEU A 791 7.12 36.18 2.96
N ALA A 792 6.92 35.06 2.26
CA ALA A 792 7.89 34.52 1.31
C ALA A 792 8.12 35.49 0.13
N HIS A 793 7.06 36.06 -0.44
CA HIS A 793 7.14 37.07 -1.51
C HIS A 793 7.98 38.28 -1.09
N TRP A 794 7.75 38.81 0.12
CA TRP A 794 8.53 39.93 0.66
C TRP A 794 9.98 39.59 0.96
N MET A 795 10.29 38.34 1.33
CA MET A 795 11.67 37.89 1.43
C MET A 795 12.34 37.77 0.05
N GLU A 796 11.63 37.29 -0.97
CA GLU A 796 12.14 37.15 -2.33
C GLU A 796 12.47 38.48 -3.02
N GLU A 797 11.65 39.52 -2.79
CA GLU A 797 11.92 40.88 -3.29
C GLU A 797 12.88 41.68 -2.40
N GLY A 798 13.26 41.11 -1.24
CA GLY A 798 14.21 41.72 -0.32
C GLY A 798 13.63 42.82 0.56
N ALA A 799 12.30 42.89 0.72
CA ALA A 799 11.60 43.76 1.68
C ALA A 799 11.70 43.25 3.12
N LEU A 800 11.80 41.93 3.30
CA LEU A 800 12.03 41.27 4.58
C LEU A 800 13.34 40.47 4.58
N ALA A 801 13.96 40.38 5.75
CA ALA A 801 15.07 39.48 6.03
C ALA A 801 14.87 38.81 7.40
N PRO A 802 15.50 37.64 7.65
CA PRO A 802 15.60 37.09 9.00
C PRO A 802 16.16 38.12 9.98
N ALA A 803 15.57 38.18 11.17
CA ALA A 803 15.94 39.12 12.23
C ALA A 803 17.34 38.87 12.80
#